data_AF-A0A5C8EDL4-F1
#
_entry.id   AF-A0A5C8EDL4-F1
#
_cell.length_a   1.000
_cell.length_b   1.000
_cell.length_c   1.000
_cell.angle_alpha   90.00
_cell.angle_beta   90.00
_cell.angle_gamma   90.00
#
_symmetry.space_group_name_H-M   'P 1'
#
loop_
_entity.id
_entity.type
_entity.pdbx_description
1 polymer ?
#
loop_
_entity_poly.entity_id
_entity_poly.type
_entity_poly.pdbx_seq_one_letter_code
_entity_poly.pdbx_strand_id
1 'polypeptide(L)'
;MKKSILATTILLLISVSLILLTFGISERIAIINYNNESTQYKLDEDNKFRRIDMYNPDSLSLATVKPIYDYDLAVDLEDFYFKENISADNKIELLNQELLLSENELNGNMPNPNVLPALVFSANNTDSAADKLSEAVNTAIRNSRNREAPRVSIDLSKISVFRYEPVIINASIYTGDFIKNISIYVRYKSDKIVKKNGDDRYAINVFKVQNSQYKGTYLHPFGGTLGEYQAVVLVQTAKGIYGYTKDFTVKGRQSPPAKETKKIATLEYAIDLTTKKVPSVETGELTTYDAIYDWIRYMKCDIFWAIGGQTTGWTKGINSDEPWSKDMIKNIENLASSKKKGNVELGAYVMSYFAAGGGARKGGYDVSIGYNSETKSLVESRHISLADTKRVQDIIDILKRYDSNPNISYVGLDFIRTGEVDGYEMVDEMVELTGIYVPANWNTMNKQARMRWLAVNRGKKEIGMKWRWFRAHKESLIIKQIKESGIKKKLWAFTLGWAQGQEHGQDPYMFFDAGIDYDAVMIYEANRAQHVGMLASWPRYLSGEYNTLVGNMIDNRLQDGSLRPELEYMKRVYESEAKFNRSSRIRGVFFHDISRMLWSKYKGYGNTIREWANINASIVSRIEEKYSENPFNVSVKLDEKSRTGILTIVNRTSKQQKNVSIKTDLSQALSAIDLDYDTINIEAGETAEINFKYAYGGSRYSSLMSFRVISDSGEENVAVAYTLLHTLIPKPEPVKDESAIIAKGEESKSNSEKNTKDN
;
A
#
# COMPACT_ATOMS: atom_id res chain seq x y z
N MET A 1 45.75 35.07 7.45
CA MET A 1 44.71 34.68 6.47
C MET A 1 44.89 33.28 5.89
N LYS A 2 46.04 32.88 5.30
CA LYS A 2 46.18 31.53 4.68
C LYS A 2 46.01 30.33 5.64
N LYS A 3 46.39 30.45 6.92
CA LYS A 3 46.20 29.38 7.92
C LYS A 3 44.75 29.23 8.42
N SER A 4 43.94 30.29 8.35
CA SER A 4 42.53 30.27 8.76
C SER A 4 41.66 29.61 7.67
N ILE A 5 41.96 29.86 6.40
CA ILE A 5 41.26 29.21 5.28
C ILE A 5 41.51 27.70 5.29
N LEU A 6 42.75 27.26 5.54
CA LEU A 6 43.09 25.84 5.60
C LEU A 6 42.35 25.11 6.75
N ALA A 7 42.23 25.74 7.92
CA ALA A 7 41.50 25.18 9.05
C ALA A 7 39.99 25.07 8.78
N THR A 8 39.39 26.08 8.12
CA THR A 8 37.97 26.06 7.74
C THR A 8 37.69 25.01 6.66
N THR A 9 38.58 24.82 5.68
CA THR A 9 38.43 23.78 4.65
C THR A 9 38.56 22.37 5.23
N ILE A 10 39.45 22.15 6.18
CA ILE A 10 39.59 20.86 6.88
C ILE A 10 38.34 20.58 7.73
N LEU A 11 37.82 21.57 8.46
CA LEU A 11 36.58 21.40 9.22
C LEU A 11 35.37 21.11 8.32
N LEU A 12 35.30 21.74 7.14
CA LEU A 12 34.23 21.50 6.17
C LEU A 12 34.33 20.08 5.58
N LEU A 13 35.53 19.61 5.25
CA LEU A 13 35.76 18.25 4.76
C LEU A 13 35.43 17.19 5.82
N ILE A 14 35.81 17.41 7.09
CA ILE A 14 35.45 16.52 8.19
C ILE A 14 33.94 16.50 8.40
N SER A 15 33.26 17.66 8.32
CA SER A 15 31.81 17.76 8.45
C SER A 15 31.08 17.06 7.31
N VAL A 16 31.56 17.19 6.07
CA VAL A 16 31.01 16.50 4.90
C VAL A 16 31.27 14.99 4.98
N SER A 17 32.44 14.55 5.43
CA SER A 17 32.72 13.13 5.66
C SER A 17 31.88 12.54 6.80
N LEU A 18 31.62 13.29 7.88
CA LEU A 18 30.70 12.86 8.93
C LEU A 18 29.26 12.78 8.42
N ILE A 19 28.79 13.72 7.61
CA ILE A 19 27.47 13.66 6.97
C ILE A 19 27.37 12.45 6.03
N LEU A 20 28.41 12.15 5.25
CA LEU A 20 28.47 10.98 4.36
C LEU A 20 28.59 9.64 5.12
N LEU A 21 29.18 9.63 6.32
CA LEU A 21 29.22 8.47 7.21
C LEU A 21 27.90 8.26 7.97
N THR A 22 27.15 9.33 8.26
CA THR A 22 25.87 9.27 8.99
C THR A 22 24.69 8.98 8.05
N PHE A 23 24.80 9.40 6.78
CA PHE A 23 23.86 9.10 5.71
C PHE A 23 24.60 8.34 4.62
N GLY A 24 24.58 6.99 4.67
CA GLY A 24 25.22 6.12 3.69
C GLY A 24 24.70 6.33 2.26
N ILE A 25 25.25 7.33 1.58
CA ILE A 25 24.98 7.66 0.18
C ILE A 25 26.29 7.46 -0.57
N SER A 26 26.48 6.27 -1.11
CA SER A 26 27.47 6.00 -2.15
C SER A 26 26.75 5.92 -3.50
N GLU A 27 26.41 7.06 -4.09
CA GLU A 27 26.06 7.14 -5.50
C GLU A 27 27.19 7.84 -6.26
N ARG A 28 27.74 7.13 -7.25
CA ARG A 28 28.74 7.64 -8.19
C ARG A 28 28.09 8.66 -9.11
N ILE A 29 28.50 9.92 -9.02
CA ILE A 29 28.20 10.94 -10.03
C ILE A 29 29.01 10.61 -11.30
N ALA A 30 28.31 10.20 -12.36
CA ALA A 30 28.87 10.18 -13.71
C ALA A 30 28.29 11.37 -14.49
N ILE A 31 29.16 12.34 -14.78
CA ILE A 31 28.87 13.45 -15.70
C ILE A 31 28.99 12.87 -17.11
N ILE A 32 27.88 12.78 -17.86
CA ILE A 32 27.89 12.41 -19.28
C ILE A 32 27.81 13.69 -20.10
N ASN A 33 28.88 13.92 -20.88
CA ASN A 33 28.99 14.96 -21.89
C ASN A 33 28.38 14.41 -23.20
N TYR A 34 27.36 15.08 -23.73
CA TYR A 34 26.78 14.74 -25.03
C TYR A 34 27.70 15.25 -26.15
N ASN A 35 28.22 14.35 -26.98
CA ASN A 35 28.38 14.58 -28.43
C ASN A 35 28.92 13.36 -29.18
N ASN A 36 28.38 13.21 -30.38
CA ASN A 36 28.84 12.50 -31.57
C ASN A 36 28.40 11.05 -31.85
N GLU A 37 27.89 10.98 -33.07
CA GLU A 37 27.35 9.88 -33.83
C GLU A 37 28.41 8.85 -34.26
N SER A 38 27.90 7.69 -34.67
CA SER A 38 28.53 6.65 -35.48
C SER A 38 29.37 5.59 -34.74
N THR A 39 29.22 4.36 -35.25
CA THR A 39 30.08 3.17 -35.12
C THR A 39 29.77 2.12 -34.04
N GLN A 40 29.21 1.01 -34.53
CA GLN A 40 29.55 -0.39 -34.25
C GLN A 40 29.93 -0.76 -32.80
N TYR A 41 29.00 -1.45 -32.12
CA TYR A 41 29.30 -2.14 -30.87
C TYR A 41 30.25 -3.31 -31.11
N LYS A 42 31.54 -3.11 -30.79
CA LYS A 42 32.39 -4.18 -30.26
C LYS A 42 31.81 -4.59 -28.91
N LEU A 43 31.40 -5.86 -28.80
CA LEU A 43 31.16 -6.50 -27.52
C LEU A 43 32.50 -6.61 -26.79
N ASP A 44 32.65 -5.84 -25.72
CA ASP A 44 33.77 -5.95 -24.80
C ASP A 44 33.70 -7.31 -24.08
N GLU A 45 34.82 -8.03 -24.01
CA GLU A 45 34.95 -9.37 -23.42
C GLU A 45 34.84 -9.41 -21.89
N ASP A 46 34.45 -8.29 -21.25
CA ASP A 46 34.42 -8.13 -19.79
C ASP A 46 33.04 -8.35 -19.15
N ASN A 47 32.19 -9.21 -19.74
CA ASN A 47 30.98 -9.71 -19.06
C ASN A 47 31.35 -10.78 -18.00
N LYS A 48 32.01 -10.37 -16.92
CA LYS A 48 32.19 -11.20 -15.72
C LYS A 48 30.84 -11.38 -15.00
N PHE A 49 30.36 -12.62 -15.03
CA PHE A 49 29.40 -13.28 -14.14
C PHE A 49 28.89 -12.43 -12.95
N ARG A 50 27.64 -11.95 -13.05
CA ARG A 50 26.98 -11.24 -11.95
C ARG A 50 26.40 -12.24 -10.94
N ARG A 51 26.94 -12.21 -9.72
CA ARG A 51 26.52 -12.99 -8.55
C ARG A 51 25.35 -12.29 -7.86
N ILE A 52 24.23 -13.00 -7.65
CA ILE A 52 23.13 -12.50 -6.82
C ILE A 52 23.49 -12.77 -5.36
N ASP A 53 23.87 -11.74 -4.62
CA ASP A 53 23.86 -11.80 -3.16
C ASP A 53 22.42 -11.49 -2.69
N MET A 54 21.81 -12.45 -1.99
CA MET A 54 20.41 -12.35 -1.54
C MET A 54 20.25 -11.44 -0.31
N TYR A 55 21.35 -11.07 0.35
CA TYR A 55 21.37 -10.19 1.52
C TYR A 55 21.58 -8.71 1.19
N ASN A 56 21.93 -8.41 -0.06
CA ASN A 56 22.08 -7.06 -0.58
C ASN A 56 20.97 -6.76 -1.61
N PRO A 57 20.03 -5.83 -1.34
CA PRO A 57 18.96 -5.50 -2.27
C PRO A 57 19.47 -4.96 -3.62
N ASP A 58 20.69 -4.42 -3.67
CA ASP A 58 21.28 -3.87 -4.90
C ASP A 58 21.82 -4.97 -5.84
N SER A 59 22.18 -6.15 -5.34
CA SER A 59 22.63 -7.30 -6.15
C SER A 59 21.49 -8.11 -6.79
N LEU A 60 20.23 -7.81 -6.44
CA LEU A 60 19.04 -8.36 -7.10
C LEU A 60 18.66 -7.60 -8.40
N SER A 61 19.52 -6.71 -8.89
CA SER A 61 19.39 -5.97 -10.14
C SER A 61 20.00 -6.75 -11.32
N LEU A 62 19.35 -7.84 -11.76
CA LEU A 62 19.70 -8.48 -13.04
C LEU A 62 19.08 -7.71 -14.21
N ALA A 63 19.94 -7.53 -15.22
CA ALA A 63 19.80 -6.84 -16.50
C ALA A 63 18.38 -6.53 -17.01
N THR A 64 18.15 -5.24 -17.23
CA THR A 64 17.20 -4.68 -18.20
C THR A 64 17.40 -5.32 -19.57
N VAL A 65 16.51 -6.23 -19.96
CA VAL A 65 16.16 -6.37 -21.37
C VAL A 65 15.25 -5.18 -21.66
N LYS A 66 15.66 -4.29 -22.59
CA LYS A 66 14.79 -3.22 -23.09
C LYS A 66 13.41 -3.82 -23.40
N PRO A 67 12.30 -3.23 -22.92
CA PRO A 67 10.99 -3.67 -23.36
C PRO A 67 10.91 -3.47 -24.87
N ILE A 68 10.64 -4.55 -25.61
CA ILE A 68 10.18 -4.47 -27.00
C ILE A 68 8.69 -4.09 -26.94
N TYR A 69 8.40 -2.88 -26.47
CA TYR A 69 7.13 -2.17 -26.66
C TYR A 69 7.42 -0.68 -26.42
N ASP A 70 7.40 0.10 -27.50
CA ASP A 70 7.30 1.55 -27.45
C ASP A 70 5.95 1.92 -26.82
N TYR A 71 5.93 2.07 -25.51
CA TYR A 71 4.98 2.95 -24.86
C TYR A 71 5.73 4.20 -24.45
N ASP A 72 5.40 5.27 -25.15
CA ASP A 72 5.86 6.62 -24.87
C ASP A 72 5.38 7.00 -23.45
N LEU A 73 6.31 7.01 -22.50
CA LEU A 73 6.09 7.48 -21.13
C LEU A 73 6.29 8.99 -21.01
N ALA A 74 6.37 9.71 -22.13
CA ALA A 74 6.12 11.15 -22.17
C ALA A 74 4.61 11.41 -22.15
N VAL A 75 4.01 11.37 -20.96
CA VAL A 75 2.91 12.31 -20.70
C VAL A 75 3.60 13.57 -20.21
N ASP A 76 3.66 14.55 -21.11
CA ASP A 76 4.25 15.88 -20.96
C ASP A 76 4.18 16.41 -19.52
N LEU A 77 5.36 16.54 -18.91
CA LEU A 77 5.55 17.17 -17.62
C LEU A 77 6.04 18.62 -17.73
N GLU A 78 6.14 19.22 -18.93
CA GLU A 78 6.71 20.57 -19.09
C GLU A 78 6.01 21.61 -20.02
N ASP A 79 4.98 21.31 -20.81
CA ASP A 79 4.30 22.33 -21.64
C ASP A 79 2.91 22.64 -21.05
N PHE A 80 2.59 23.77 -20.41
CA PHE A 80 2.71 25.16 -20.83
C PHE A 80 2.94 26.08 -19.60
N TYR A 81 4.14 26.62 -19.43
CA TYR A 81 4.36 27.85 -18.65
C TYR A 81 4.94 28.93 -19.56
N PHE A 82 4.07 29.72 -20.19
CA PHE A 82 4.50 30.95 -20.84
C PHE A 82 4.77 32.02 -19.78
N LYS A 83 6.03 32.46 -19.70
CA LYS A 83 6.42 33.69 -19.02
C LYS A 83 5.91 34.88 -19.84
N GLU A 84 4.87 35.54 -19.35
CA GLU A 84 4.54 36.90 -19.79
C GLU A 84 4.59 37.88 -18.62
N ASN A 85 5.46 38.89 -18.76
CA ASN A 85 5.53 40.07 -17.91
C ASN A 85 4.30 40.94 -18.20
N ILE A 86 3.32 40.98 -17.28
CA ILE A 86 2.11 41.79 -17.43
C ILE A 86 1.76 42.44 -16.08
N SER A 87 1.59 43.76 -16.09
CA SER A 87 1.39 44.62 -14.92
C SER A 87 0.05 44.38 -14.20
N ALA A 88 0.02 44.74 -12.92
CA ALA A 88 -0.88 44.20 -11.89
C ALA A 88 -2.36 44.59 -11.98
N ASP A 89 -2.74 45.59 -12.78
CA ASP A 89 -4.07 46.21 -12.63
C ASP A 89 -5.16 45.62 -13.55
N ASN A 90 -4.81 45.01 -14.69
CA ASN A 90 -5.79 44.49 -15.66
C ASN A 90 -6.18 43.00 -15.48
N LYS A 91 -5.56 42.28 -14.52
CA LYS A 91 -5.79 40.83 -14.31
C LYS A 91 -7.02 40.50 -13.45
N ILE A 92 -7.64 41.46 -12.78
CA ILE A 92 -8.82 41.17 -11.93
C ILE A 92 -10.10 41.11 -12.76
N GLU A 93 -10.18 41.81 -13.90
CA GLU A 93 -11.37 41.82 -14.76
C GLU A 93 -11.40 40.68 -15.79
N LEU A 94 -10.27 40.37 -16.45
CA LEU A 94 -10.24 39.33 -17.49
C LEU A 94 -10.46 37.91 -16.93
N LEU A 95 -10.03 37.65 -15.68
CA LEU A 95 -10.17 36.36 -15.00
C LEU A 95 -11.61 36.03 -14.57
N ASN A 96 -12.53 37.00 -14.61
CA ASN A 96 -13.95 36.77 -14.33
C ASN A 96 -14.73 36.22 -15.53
N GLN A 97 -14.16 36.26 -16.75
CA GLN A 97 -14.88 35.89 -17.98
C GLN A 97 -14.71 34.42 -18.40
N GLU A 98 -13.66 33.70 -17.97
CA GLU A 98 -13.36 32.34 -18.47
C GLU A 98 -14.07 31.17 -17.75
N LEU A 99 -14.99 31.44 -16.81
CA LEU A 99 -15.78 30.40 -16.12
C LEU A 99 -17.29 30.50 -16.35
N LEU A 100 -17.69 31.21 -17.41
CA LEU A 100 -19.10 31.28 -17.79
C LEU A 100 -19.56 29.91 -18.33
N LEU A 101 -20.33 29.20 -17.50
CA LEU A 101 -21.48 28.45 -18.01
C LEU A 101 -22.22 29.40 -18.97
N SER A 102 -22.48 28.93 -20.19
CA SER A 102 -23.13 29.71 -21.25
C SER A 102 -24.38 30.44 -20.75
N GLU A 103 -24.63 31.65 -21.24
CA GLU A 103 -25.74 32.55 -20.83
C GLU A 103 -27.14 31.91 -20.82
N ASN A 104 -27.33 30.75 -21.44
CA ASN A 104 -28.60 30.02 -21.49
C ASN A 104 -28.94 29.19 -20.23
N GLU A 105 -28.08 29.09 -19.22
CA GLU A 105 -28.35 28.32 -17.98
C GLU A 105 -28.87 29.16 -16.80
N LEU A 106 -29.15 30.45 -17.00
CA LEU A 106 -29.55 31.39 -15.94
C LEU A 106 -31.05 31.43 -15.60
N ASN A 107 -31.91 30.71 -16.33
CA ASN A 107 -33.36 30.78 -16.13
C ASN A 107 -33.96 29.41 -15.79
N GLY A 108 -33.99 29.08 -14.49
CA GLY A 108 -34.74 27.91 -14.01
C GLY A 108 -34.61 27.69 -12.50
N ASN A 109 -35.63 28.14 -11.75
CA ASN A 109 -35.99 27.82 -10.36
C ASN A 109 -35.05 26.89 -9.55
N MET A 110 -33.86 27.38 -9.20
CA MET A 110 -33.06 26.90 -8.07
C MET A 110 -32.91 28.00 -7.03
N PRO A 111 -32.68 27.65 -5.74
CA PRO A 111 -32.17 28.62 -4.79
C PRO A 111 -30.81 29.09 -5.30
N ASN A 112 -30.80 30.34 -5.75
CA ASN A 112 -29.65 31.13 -6.17
C ASN A 112 -28.37 30.74 -5.39
N PRO A 113 -27.25 30.37 -6.06
CA PRO A 113 -25.94 30.32 -5.42
C PRO A 113 -25.53 31.76 -5.06
N ASN A 114 -26.12 32.29 -3.99
CA ASN A 114 -25.89 33.64 -3.50
C ASN A 114 -24.55 33.76 -2.74
N VAL A 115 -23.50 33.12 -3.27
CA VAL A 115 -22.09 33.41 -3.01
C VAL A 115 -21.34 32.99 -4.28
N LEU A 116 -20.73 33.97 -4.96
CA LEU A 116 -19.75 33.74 -6.02
C LEU A 116 -18.71 32.70 -5.54
N PRO A 117 -18.18 31.81 -6.41
CA PRO A 117 -17.09 30.93 -6.03
C PRO A 117 -15.96 31.78 -5.42
N ALA A 118 -15.45 31.36 -4.26
CA ALA A 118 -14.29 32.00 -3.65
C ALA A 118 -13.12 31.93 -4.66
N LEU A 119 -12.66 33.08 -5.14
CA LEU A 119 -11.47 33.22 -5.97
C LEU A 119 -10.26 32.61 -5.25
N VAL A 120 -9.51 31.71 -5.90
CA VAL A 120 -8.20 31.25 -5.38
C VAL A 120 -7.16 30.93 -6.46
N PHE A 121 -6.14 31.80 -6.54
CA PHE A 121 -4.88 31.63 -7.29
C PHE A 121 -4.09 30.36 -6.92
N SER A 122 -3.63 29.56 -7.88
CA SER A 122 -2.70 28.44 -7.65
C SER A 122 -1.30 28.95 -7.33
N ALA A 123 -0.56 28.18 -6.51
CA ALA A 123 0.85 27.97 -6.81
C ALA A 123 1.38 26.73 -6.08
N ASN A 124 1.96 25.82 -6.87
CA ASN A 124 3.10 25.04 -6.44
C ASN A 124 4.31 25.98 -6.38
N ASN A 125 5.27 25.63 -5.51
CA ASN A 125 6.61 26.19 -5.35
C ASN A 125 6.72 27.24 -4.24
N THR A 126 6.93 26.84 -2.98
CA THR A 126 7.60 27.65 -1.92
C THR A 126 7.41 29.18 -2.05
N ASP A 127 6.21 29.69 -1.80
CA ASP A 127 5.71 30.84 -2.58
C ASP A 127 5.25 32.07 -1.78
N SER A 128 5.77 33.26 -2.12
CA SER A 128 5.37 34.53 -1.47
C SER A 128 3.87 34.86 -1.60
N ALA A 129 3.15 34.17 -2.48
CA ALA A 129 1.69 34.26 -2.59
C ALA A 129 0.95 33.72 -1.36
N ALA A 130 1.42 32.61 -0.76
CA ALA A 130 0.83 32.07 0.47
C ALA A 130 1.08 33.00 1.66
N ASP A 131 2.26 33.61 1.70
CA ASP A 131 2.60 34.62 2.71
C ASP A 131 1.74 35.87 2.56
N LYS A 132 1.58 36.38 1.33
CA LYS A 132 0.67 37.50 1.00
C LYS A 132 -0.78 37.20 1.38
N LEU A 133 -1.28 36.01 1.09
CA LEU A 133 -2.63 35.59 1.49
C LEU A 133 -2.75 35.56 3.01
N SER A 134 -1.75 35.01 3.70
CA SER A 134 -1.71 34.95 5.16
C SER A 134 -1.70 36.34 5.79
N GLU A 135 -0.93 37.27 5.22
CA GLU A 135 -0.89 38.67 5.61
C GLU A 135 -2.25 39.36 5.37
N ALA A 136 -2.87 39.15 4.22
CA ALA A 136 -4.19 39.67 3.90
C ALA A 136 -5.25 39.16 4.88
N VAL A 137 -5.23 37.86 5.22
CA VAL A 137 -6.12 37.27 6.21
C VAL A 137 -5.87 37.85 7.61
N ASN A 138 -4.61 38.00 8.02
CA ASN A 138 -4.28 38.63 9.29
C ASN A 138 -4.75 40.10 9.35
N THR A 139 -4.68 40.81 8.22
CA THR A 139 -5.22 42.17 8.08
C THR A 139 -6.74 42.17 8.22
N ALA A 140 -7.44 41.26 7.54
CA ALA A 140 -8.89 41.13 7.67
C ALA A 140 -9.31 40.81 9.11
N ILE A 141 -8.56 39.95 9.82
CA ILE A 141 -8.80 39.63 11.25
C ILE A 141 -8.58 40.85 12.16
N ARG A 142 -7.68 41.77 11.81
CA ARG A 142 -7.56 43.06 12.52
C ARG A 142 -8.75 43.96 12.22
N ASN A 143 -9.17 44.04 10.96
CA ASN A 143 -10.30 44.88 10.53
C ASN A 143 -11.62 44.51 11.22
N SER A 144 -11.84 43.23 11.55
CA SER A 144 -13.07 42.79 12.24
C SER A 144 -13.22 43.30 13.68
N ARG A 145 -12.17 43.92 14.24
CA ARG A 145 -12.23 44.58 15.56
C ARG A 145 -12.79 46.00 15.51
N ASN A 146 -13.01 46.54 14.31
CA ASN A 146 -13.58 47.88 14.12
C ASN A 146 -15.08 47.87 14.44
N ARG A 147 -15.61 48.97 14.99
CA ARG A 147 -17.03 49.08 15.38
C ARG A 147 -18.01 48.91 14.21
N GLU A 148 -17.57 49.21 12.99
CA GLU A 148 -18.36 49.13 11.76
C GLU A 148 -18.31 47.75 11.09
N ALA A 149 -17.55 46.79 11.65
CA ALA A 149 -17.43 45.46 11.08
C ALA A 149 -18.73 44.64 11.23
N PRO A 150 -19.04 43.75 10.27
CA PRO A 150 -20.13 42.79 10.41
C PRO A 150 -20.04 41.99 11.72
N ARG A 151 -21.14 41.73 12.42
CA ARG A 151 -21.09 40.78 13.54
C ARG A 151 -21.18 39.37 12.99
N VAL A 152 -20.18 38.53 13.26
CA VAL A 152 -20.16 37.15 12.78
C VAL A 152 -20.07 36.17 13.94
N SER A 153 -20.96 35.19 13.95
CA SER A 153 -20.86 34.01 14.82
C SER A 153 -20.37 32.83 13.98
N ILE A 154 -19.36 32.11 14.48
CA ILE A 154 -18.88 30.86 13.89
C ILE A 154 -19.19 29.72 14.87
N ASP A 155 -20.00 28.79 14.41
CA ASP A 155 -20.31 27.54 15.10
C ASP A 155 -19.69 26.36 14.34
N LEU A 156 -19.01 25.48 15.07
CA LEU A 156 -18.34 24.30 14.51
C LEU A 156 -19.09 23.07 14.99
N SER A 157 -19.37 22.11 14.11
CA SER A 157 -20.01 20.85 14.50
C SER A 157 -19.27 20.12 15.62
N LYS A 158 -17.93 20.23 15.63
CA LYS A 158 -17.03 19.68 16.65
C LYS A 158 -15.79 20.58 16.79
N ILE A 159 -15.29 20.70 18.02
CA ILE A 159 -14.04 21.42 18.33
C ILE A 159 -12.83 20.49 18.49
N SER A 160 -13.05 19.18 18.54
CA SER A 160 -12.01 18.14 18.59
C SER A 160 -12.44 16.99 17.69
N VAL A 161 -11.66 16.70 16.67
CA VAL A 161 -12.00 15.75 15.60
C VAL A 161 -10.85 14.80 15.30
N PHE A 162 -11.17 13.56 14.95
CA PHE A 162 -10.23 12.65 14.28
C PHE A 162 -10.13 12.97 12.79
N ARG A 163 -9.10 12.45 12.11
CA ARG A 163 -8.84 12.79 10.70
C ARG A 163 -9.95 12.36 9.74
N TYR A 164 -10.71 11.33 10.10
CA TYR A 164 -11.87 10.89 9.32
C TYR A 164 -13.13 11.71 9.60
N GLU A 165 -13.14 12.63 10.56
CA GLU A 165 -14.35 13.38 10.92
C GLU A 165 -14.38 14.75 10.21
N PRO A 166 -15.46 15.09 9.50
CA PRO A 166 -15.58 16.40 8.88
C PRO A 166 -15.89 17.48 9.94
N VAL A 167 -15.42 18.70 9.70
CA VAL A 167 -15.78 19.88 10.49
C VAL A 167 -16.75 20.73 9.68
N ILE A 168 -18.01 20.78 10.10
CA ILE A 168 -19.01 21.67 9.51
C ILE A 168 -18.86 23.03 10.16
N ILE A 169 -18.65 24.05 9.34
CA ILE A 169 -18.42 25.44 9.74
C ILE A 169 -19.68 26.23 9.37
N ASN A 170 -20.48 26.59 10.38
CA ASN A 170 -21.67 27.41 10.22
C ASN A 170 -21.34 28.85 10.61
N ALA A 171 -21.49 29.78 9.67
CA ALA A 171 -21.27 31.20 9.87
C ALA A 171 -22.59 31.97 9.81
N SER A 172 -22.93 32.72 10.87
CA SER A 172 -24.08 33.62 10.90
C SER A 172 -23.60 35.07 10.88
N ILE A 173 -23.99 35.84 9.86
CA ILE A 173 -23.46 37.18 9.58
C ILE A 173 -24.54 38.26 9.74
N TYR A 174 -24.41 39.11 10.74
CA TYR A 174 -25.34 40.18 11.04
C TYR A 174 -24.72 41.52 10.67
N THR A 175 -25.19 42.11 9.56
CA THR A 175 -24.73 43.40 9.06
C THR A 175 -25.85 44.12 8.31
N GLY A 176 -25.83 45.45 8.33
CA GLY A 176 -26.65 46.29 7.45
C GLY A 176 -26.01 46.51 6.08
N ASP A 177 -24.73 46.16 5.90
CA ASP A 177 -24.02 46.29 4.64
C ASP A 177 -24.33 45.14 3.69
N PHE A 178 -24.33 45.41 2.39
CA PHE A 178 -24.40 44.36 1.37
C PHE A 178 -23.13 43.49 1.38
N ILE A 179 -23.32 42.18 1.48
CA ILE A 179 -22.25 41.19 1.46
C ILE A 179 -21.92 40.88 -0.01
N LYS A 180 -20.71 41.23 -0.45
CA LYS A 180 -20.23 40.95 -1.81
C LYS A 180 -19.74 39.50 -1.95
N ASN A 181 -19.01 39.01 -0.96
CA ASN A 181 -18.44 37.67 -0.98
C ASN A 181 -18.19 37.13 0.44
N ILE A 182 -18.22 35.80 0.58
CA ILE A 182 -17.84 35.08 1.79
C ILE A 182 -16.90 33.95 1.41
N SER A 183 -15.86 33.75 2.19
CA SER A 183 -14.91 32.65 1.99
C SER A 183 -14.56 32.00 3.32
N ILE A 184 -14.40 30.68 3.31
CA ILE A 184 -14.03 29.90 4.48
C ILE A 184 -12.70 29.21 4.22
N TYR A 185 -11.77 29.34 5.17
CA TYR A 185 -10.45 28.72 5.14
C TYR A 185 -10.18 27.99 6.46
N VAL A 186 -9.22 27.10 6.44
CA VAL A 186 -8.67 26.47 7.64
C VAL A 186 -7.15 26.61 7.60
N ARG A 187 -6.54 26.96 8.74
CA ARG A 187 -5.08 27.04 8.87
C ARG A 187 -4.58 26.40 10.16
N TYR A 188 -3.30 26.03 10.19
CA TYR A 188 -2.61 25.72 11.44
C TYR A 188 -2.49 26.97 12.31
N LYS A 189 -2.71 26.80 13.60
CA LYS A 189 -2.65 27.92 14.54
C LYS A 189 -1.22 28.40 14.79
N SER A 190 -0.25 27.48 14.85
CA SER A 190 1.17 27.77 15.07
C SER A 190 1.79 28.57 13.93
N ASP A 191 1.51 28.16 12.69
CA ASP A 191 2.26 28.64 11.55
C ASP A 191 1.75 29.99 11.06
N LYS A 192 0.50 30.37 11.43
CA LYS A 192 -0.27 31.54 10.93
C LYS A 192 -0.42 31.61 9.41
N ILE A 193 0.29 30.77 8.66
CA ILE A 193 0.20 30.62 7.23
C ILE A 193 -1.18 30.04 6.94
N VAL A 194 -2.01 30.86 6.32
CA VAL A 194 -3.14 30.39 5.55
C VAL A 194 -2.51 29.67 4.38
N LYS A 195 -2.24 28.38 4.58
CA LYS A 195 -2.07 27.52 3.44
C LYS A 195 -3.40 27.68 2.69
N LYS A 196 -3.32 28.04 1.41
CA LYS A 196 -4.29 27.53 0.45
C LYS A 196 -4.46 26.02 0.75
N ASN A 197 -5.48 25.35 0.27
CA ASN A 197 -5.32 23.90 0.07
C ASN A 197 -4.20 23.68 -0.98
N GLY A 198 -2.96 23.99 -0.60
CA GLY A 198 -1.69 23.84 -1.31
C GLY A 198 -0.99 22.56 -0.85
N ASP A 199 -1.70 21.74 -0.10
CA ASP A 199 -1.84 20.36 -0.52
C ASP A 199 -3.13 20.30 -1.34
N ASP A 200 -3.01 19.87 -2.58
CA ASP A 200 -3.98 19.83 -3.68
C ASP A 200 -5.38 19.21 -3.45
N ARG A 201 -5.93 19.18 -2.22
CA ARG A 201 -6.82 18.08 -1.83
C ARG A 201 -8.31 18.42 -1.72
N TYR A 202 -8.75 19.49 -1.02
CA TYR A 202 -10.20 19.72 -0.81
C TYR A 202 -10.63 21.20 -0.69
N ALA A 203 -11.15 21.82 -1.77
CA ALA A 203 -11.79 23.15 -1.66
C ALA A 203 -12.98 23.15 -0.68
N ILE A 204 -13.09 24.17 0.17
CA ILE A 204 -14.27 24.38 1.04
C ILE A 204 -15.26 25.24 0.27
N ASN A 205 -16.31 24.60 -0.25
CA ASN A 205 -17.39 25.31 -0.91
C ASN A 205 -18.31 25.89 0.16
N VAL A 206 -18.75 27.14 -0.07
CA VAL A 206 -19.59 27.89 0.87
C VAL A 206 -20.99 27.99 0.30
N PHE A 207 -21.97 27.50 1.06
CA PHE A 207 -23.37 27.51 0.69
C PHE A 207 -24.14 28.46 1.59
N LYS A 208 -24.98 29.30 1.00
CA LYS A 208 -25.96 30.08 1.76
C LYS A 208 -27.12 29.16 2.12
N VAL A 209 -27.36 28.95 3.41
CA VAL A 209 -28.40 28.03 3.90
C VAL A 209 -29.74 28.77 3.99
N GLN A 210 -29.78 29.86 4.75
CA GLN A 210 -30.97 30.71 4.89
C GLN A 210 -30.55 32.09 5.40
N ASN A 211 -31.22 33.17 4.95
CA ASN A 211 -31.00 34.53 5.45
C ASN A 211 -29.51 34.93 5.51
N SER A 212 -28.95 35.05 6.72
CA SER A 212 -27.57 35.41 7.04
C SER A 212 -26.66 34.22 7.36
N GLN A 213 -27.13 32.99 7.15
CA GLN A 213 -26.44 31.76 7.52
C GLN A 213 -25.75 31.11 6.32
N TYR A 214 -24.50 30.74 6.53
CA TYR A 214 -23.61 30.13 5.54
C TYR A 214 -22.98 28.87 6.13
N LYS A 215 -22.78 27.86 5.28
CA LYS A 215 -22.20 26.56 5.66
C LYS A 215 -21.03 26.23 4.75
N GLY A 216 -19.94 25.76 5.32
CA GLY A 216 -18.86 25.08 4.60
C GLY A 216 -18.44 23.82 5.35
N THR A 217 -17.93 22.82 4.63
CA THR A 217 -17.38 21.61 5.25
C THR A 217 -15.88 21.54 5.02
N TYR A 218 -15.12 21.45 6.11
CA TYR A 218 -13.71 21.11 6.06
C TYR A 218 -13.51 19.61 6.18
N LEU A 219 -12.80 19.06 5.20
CA LEU A 219 -12.35 17.67 5.18
C LEU A 219 -10.85 17.67 5.44
N HIS A 220 -10.41 16.98 6.49
CA HIS A 220 -8.99 16.94 6.81
C HIS A 220 -8.23 16.16 5.73
N PRO A 221 -7.13 16.71 5.17
CA PRO A 221 -6.43 16.06 4.08
C PRO A 221 -5.87 14.68 4.46
N PHE A 222 -5.78 13.77 3.49
CA PHE A 222 -5.14 12.46 3.67
C PHE A 222 -3.72 12.62 4.25
N GLY A 223 -3.41 12.01 5.39
CA GLY A 223 -2.09 12.23 6.03
C GLY A 223 -1.78 13.69 6.41
N GLY A 224 -2.80 14.53 6.60
CA GLY A 224 -2.63 15.84 7.21
C GLY A 224 -2.11 15.75 8.64
N THR A 225 -1.48 16.83 9.11
CA THR A 225 -0.81 16.86 10.40
C THR A 225 -1.81 17.03 11.55
N LEU A 226 -1.55 16.39 12.68
CA LEU A 226 -2.32 16.61 13.91
C LEU A 226 -2.00 17.97 14.53
N GLY A 227 -2.90 18.51 15.35
CA GLY A 227 -2.63 19.72 16.13
C GLY A 227 -3.79 20.71 16.19
N GLU A 228 -3.47 21.96 16.55
CA GLU A 228 -4.43 23.05 16.65
C GLU A 228 -4.62 23.77 15.32
N TYR A 229 -5.88 23.92 14.95
CA TYR A 229 -6.33 24.55 13.72
C TYR A 229 -7.26 25.72 14.03
N GLN A 230 -7.41 26.58 13.03
CA GLN A 230 -8.29 27.72 13.06
C GLN A 230 -9.13 27.76 11.78
N ALA A 231 -10.45 27.66 11.93
CA ALA A 231 -11.39 28.02 10.88
C ALA A 231 -11.44 29.54 10.77
N VAL A 232 -11.34 30.06 9.54
CA VAL A 232 -11.32 31.48 9.22
C VAL A 232 -12.48 31.77 8.26
N VAL A 233 -13.36 32.70 8.64
CA VAL A 233 -14.45 33.20 7.81
C VAL A 233 -14.12 34.62 7.39
N LEU A 234 -13.96 34.85 6.09
CA LEU A 234 -13.80 36.17 5.51
C LEU A 234 -15.13 36.67 4.97
N VAL A 235 -15.48 37.90 5.33
CA VAL A 235 -16.67 38.60 4.85
C VAL A 235 -16.23 39.86 4.12
N GLN A 236 -16.54 39.94 2.82
CA GLN A 236 -16.27 41.09 1.99
C GLN A 236 -17.54 41.93 1.84
N THR A 237 -17.45 43.21 2.19
CA THR A 237 -18.50 44.22 1.96
C THR A 237 -17.97 45.33 1.05
N ALA A 238 -18.80 46.34 0.77
CA ALA A 238 -18.32 47.55 0.09
C ALA A 238 -17.25 48.32 0.90
N LYS A 239 -17.24 48.17 2.23
CA LYS A 239 -16.33 48.91 3.13
C LYS A 239 -15.00 48.20 3.38
N GLY A 240 -14.87 46.94 3.01
CA GLY A 240 -13.63 46.18 3.18
C GLY A 240 -13.83 44.68 3.38
N ILE A 241 -12.74 44.01 3.76
CA ILE A 241 -12.71 42.57 4.06
C ILE A 241 -12.44 42.40 5.56
N TYR A 242 -13.28 41.58 6.20
CA TYR A 242 -13.28 41.33 7.64
C TYR A 242 -13.12 39.83 7.90
N GLY A 243 -12.24 39.45 8.84
CA GLY A 243 -11.90 38.06 9.15
C GLY A 243 -12.31 37.67 10.57
N TYR A 244 -12.94 36.51 10.70
CA TYR A 244 -13.40 35.94 11.97
C TYR A 244 -12.84 34.54 12.11
N THR A 245 -12.54 34.12 13.34
CA THR A 245 -11.85 32.87 13.57
C THR A 245 -12.46 32.04 14.69
N LYS A 246 -12.39 30.71 14.53
CA LYS A 246 -12.76 29.74 15.57
C LYS A 246 -11.77 28.58 15.57
N ASP A 247 -11.26 28.25 16.74
CA ASP A 247 -10.23 27.22 16.90
C ASP A 247 -10.86 25.83 17.07
N PHE A 248 -10.16 24.80 16.60
CA PHE A 248 -10.46 23.39 16.81
C PHE A 248 -9.18 22.55 16.77
N THR A 249 -9.25 21.29 17.21
CA THR A 249 -8.11 20.38 17.23
C THR A 249 -8.36 19.16 16.35
N VAL A 250 -7.39 18.82 15.51
CA VAL A 250 -7.33 17.52 14.84
C VAL A 250 -6.42 16.62 15.66
N LYS A 251 -6.99 15.55 16.21
CA LYS A 251 -6.28 14.55 17.03
C LYS A 251 -6.15 13.23 16.27
N GLY A 252 -5.21 12.41 16.69
CA GLY A 252 -5.04 11.05 16.20
C GLY A 252 -5.01 10.07 17.36
N ARG A 253 -5.28 8.80 17.07
CA ARG A 253 -5.13 7.73 18.07
C ARG A 253 -3.68 7.22 18.02
N GLN A 254 -3.07 7.05 19.19
CA GLN A 254 -1.78 6.37 19.28
C GLN A 254 -1.99 4.86 19.13
N SER A 255 -1.17 4.22 18.31
CA SER A 255 -1.14 2.76 18.23
C SER A 255 -0.64 2.17 19.56
N PRO A 256 -1.14 0.99 19.96
CA PRO A 256 -0.62 0.32 21.15
C PRO A 256 0.87 -0.03 20.95
N PRO A 257 1.72 0.06 21.98
CA PRO A 257 3.13 -0.28 21.85
C PRO A 257 3.33 -1.72 21.34
N ALA A 258 4.13 -1.89 20.29
CA ALA A 258 4.55 -3.19 19.78
C ALA A 258 6.06 -3.37 20.04
N LYS A 259 6.42 -4.20 21.04
CA LYS A 259 7.81 -4.44 21.43
C LYS A 259 8.54 -5.38 20.45
N GLU A 260 7.83 -6.38 19.94
CA GLU A 260 8.37 -7.48 19.13
C GLU A 260 7.88 -7.40 17.69
N THR A 261 8.72 -7.92 16.80
CA THR A 261 8.41 -8.02 15.38
C THR A 261 7.43 -9.17 15.12
N LYS A 262 6.28 -8.85 14.51
CA LYS A 262 5.19 -9.79 14.22
C LYS A 262 5.52 -10.62 12.97
N LYS A 263 5.37 -11.94 13.07
CA LYS A 263 5.74 -12.91 12.01
C LYS A 263 4.51 -13.72 11.66
N ILE A 264 3.77 -13.23 10.68
CA ILE A 264 2.42 -13.68 10.40
C ILE A 264 2.41 -14.53 9.14
N ALA A 265 1.62 -15.60 9.15
CA ALA A 265 1.19 -16.23 7.91
C ALA A 265 -0.34 -16.31 7.88
N THR A 266 -0.93 -16.27 6.69
CA THR A 266 -2.39 -16.15 6.54
C THR A 266 -2.98 -17.34 5.79
N LEU A 267 -4.25 -17.66 6.05
CA LEU A 267 -5.02 -18.66 5.33
C LEU A 267 -6.37 -18.11 4.85
N GLU A 268 -6.56 -18.02 3.53
CA GLU A 268 -7.85 -17.75 2.90
C GLU A 268 -8.41 -19.02 2.23
N TYR A 269 -9.28 -19.75 2.94
CA TYR A 269 -9.85 -20.99 2.42
C TYR A 269 -11.29 -21.23 2.86
N ALA A 270 -12.18 -21.32 1.87
CA ALA A 270 -13.63 -21.38 2.07
C ALA A 270 -14.21 -22.77 2.30
N ILE A 271 -13.42 -23.82 2.08
CA ILE A 271 -13.85 -25.22 2.15
C ILE A 271 -13.49 -25.81 3.51
N ASP A 272 -14.30 -26.73 4.02
CA ASP A 272 -14.01 -27.50 5.24
C ASP A 272 -12.61 -28.13 5.20
N LEU A 273 -11.72 -27.63 6.07
CA LEU A 273 -10.33 -28.06 6.16
C LEU A 273 -10.20 -29.52 6.58
N THR A 274 -11.16 -30.09 7.29
CA THR A 274 -11.11 -31.50 7.72
C THR A 274 -11.13 -32.47 6.54
N THR A 275 -11.59 -32.00 5.37
CA THR A 275 -11.58 -32.75 4.11
C THR A 275 -10.23 -32.68 3.38
N LYS A 276 -9.34 -31.79 3.80
CA LYS A 276 -8.04 -31.56 3.16
C LYS A 276 -6.94 -32.36 3.83
N LYS A 277 -5.98 -32.75 3.00
CA LYS A 277 -4.73 -33.33 3.45
C LYS A 277 -3.60 -32.32 3.29
N VAL A 278 -2.69 -32.31 4.25
CA VAL A 278 -1.54 -31.41 4.29
C VAL A 278 -0.28 -32.26 4.44
N PRO A 279 0.74 -32.08 3.57
CA PRO A 279 1.97 -32.84 3.68
C PRO A 279 2.68 -32.50 5.00
N SER A 280 3.23 -33.51 5.67
CA SER A 280 4.08 -33.33 6.84
C SER A 280 5.33 -32.54 6.47
N VAL A 281 5.75 -31.63 7.35
CA VAL A 281 7.03 -30.90 7.21
C VAL A 281 8.23 -31.84 7.30
N GLU A 282 8.11 -32.97 7.99
CA GLU A 282 9.21 -33.91 8.18
C GLU A 282 9.28 -34.91 7.03
N THR A 283 8.20 -35.66 6.81
CA THR A 283 8.19 -36.81 5.90
C THR A 283 7.65 -36.48 4.50
N GLY A 284 6.94 -35.36 4.34
CA GLY A 284 6.20 -35.03 3.12
C GLY A 284 4.91 -35.85 2.93
N GLU A 285 4.64 -36.82 3.79
CA GLU A 285 3.42 -37.65 3.72
C GLU A 285 2.16 -36.83 4.02
N LEU A 286 1.06 -37.16 3.34
CA LEU A 286 -0.20 -36.45 3.50
C LEU A 286 -0.88 -36.79 4.84
N THR A 287 -1.04 -35.78 5.69
CA THR A 287 -1.62 -35.87 7.04
C THR A 287 -2.91 -35.04 7.16
N THR A 288 -3.32 -34.72 8.38
CA THR A 288 -4.51 -33.91 8.71
C THR A 288 -4.26 -32.41 8.54
N TYR A 289 -5.35 -31.64 8.47
CA TYR A 289 -5.32 -30.20 8.27
C TYR A 289 -4.50 -29.42 9.31
N ASP A 290 -4.41 -29.93 10.54
CA ASP A 290 -3.71 -29.27 11.63
C ASP A 290 -2.18 -29.33 11.51
N ALA A 291 -1.64 -30.09 10.56
CA ALA A 291 -0.24 -30.00 10.14
C ALA A 291 0.12 -28.63 9.54
N ILE A 292 -0.87 -27.76 9.23
CA ILE A 292 -0.62 -26.36 8.89
C ILE A 292 0.21 -25.68 9.99
N TYR A 293 -0.04 -25.95 11.28
CA TYR A 293 0.73 -25.35 12.37
C TYR A 293 2.22 -25.72 12.32
N ASP A 294 2.54 -26.92 11.84
CA ASP A 294 3.93 -27.35 11.67
C ASP A 294 4.59 -26.53 10.55
N TRP A 295 3.87 -26.25 9.46
CA TRP A 295 4.32 -25.33 8.40
C TRP A 295 4.47 -23.89 8.89
N ILE A 296 3.55 -23.38 9.72
CA ILE A 296 3.66 -22.03 10.32
C ILE A 296 4.99 -21.89 11.06
N ARG A 297 5.34 -22.87 11.91
CA ARG A 297 6.62 -22.88 12.62
C ARG A 297 7.81 -23.05 11.69
N TYR A 298 7.71 -23.92 10.68
CA TYR A 298 8.76 -24.12 9.70
C TYR A 298 9.10 -22.83 8.92
N MET A 299 8.09 -22.00 8.67
CA MET A 299 8.22 -20.67 8.08
C MET A 299 8.71 -19.59 9.06
N LYS A 300 9.02 -19.97 10.32
CA LYS A 300 9.35 -19.09 11.45
C LYS A 300 8.27 -18.07 11.80
N CYS A 301 7.02 -18.34 11.48
CA CYS A 301 5.88 -17.53 11.92
C CYS A 301 5.40 -17.96 13.31
N ASP A 302 4.99 -16.99 14.11
CA ASP A 302 4.41 -17.20 15.44
C ASP A 302 2.92 -16.84 15.51
N ILE A 303 2.41 -16.17 14.46
CA ILE A 303 1.02 -15.78 14.32
C ILE A 303 0.43 -16.41 13.06
N PHE A 304 -0.77 -16.97 13.20
CA PHE A 304 -1.53 -17.54 12.10
C PHE A 304 -2.89 -16.84 11.97
N TRP A 305 -3.14 -16.14 10.87
CA TRP A 305 -4.42 -15.47 10.61
C TRP A 305 -5.25 -16.22 9.58
N ALA A 306 -6.40 -16.75 9.96
CA ALA A 306 -7.27 -17.50 9.05
C ALA A 306 -8.61 -16.77 8.85
N ILE A 307 -9.15 -16.86 7.63
CA ILE A 307 -10.47 -16.32 7.34
C ILE A 307 -11.54 -17.15 8.07
N GLY A 308 -12.39 -16.48 8.83
CA GLY A 308 -13.49 -17.06 9.57
C GLY A 308 -14.88 -16.69 9.05
N GLY A 309 -14.99 -15.56 8.35
CA GLY A 309 -16.26 -15.09 7.80
C GLY A 309 -16.13 -14.69 6.34
N GLN A 310 -16.90 -15.34 5.46
CA GLN A 310 -17.11 -14.88 4.09
C GLN A 310 -18.58 -15.05 3.72
N THR A 311 -19.14 -14.02 3.10
CA THR A 311 -20.42 -14.10 2.42
C THR A 311 -20.15 -14.39 0.95
N THR A 312 -20.46 -15.60 0.49
CA THR A 312 -20.24 -15.99 -0.91
C THR A 312 -21.40 -16.81 -1.44
N GLY A 313 -21.80 -16.51 -2.68
CA GLY A 313 -22.82 -17.28 -3.36
C GLY A 313 -22.32 -18.58 -3.98
N TRP A 314 -21.03 -18.89 -3.88
CA TRP A 314 -20.44 -20.13 -4.36
C TRP A 314 -20.67 -21.33 -3.43
N THR A 315 -20.88 -21.08 -2.13
CA THR A 315 -21.21 -22.10 -1.15
C THR A 315 -22.71 -22.16 -0.89
N LYS A 316 -23.24 -23.34 -0.55
CA LYS A 316 -24.64 -23.51 -0.14
C LYS A 316 -24.82 -23.06 1.32
N GLY A 317 -26.05 -22.70 1.69
CA GLY A 317 -26.44 -22.53 3.08
C GLY A 317 -26.32 -21.12 3.66
N ILE A 318 -25.89 -20.11 2.89
CA ILE A 318 -26.00 -18.72 3.32
C ILE A 318 -27.39 -18.15 3.02
N ASN A 319 -27.89 -17.31 3.91
CA ASN A 319 -29.15 -16.57 3.75
C ASN A 319 -29.07 -15.24 4.54
N SER A 320 -30.18 -14.49 4.61
CA SER A 320 -30.22 -13.21 5.33
C SER A 320 -29.92 -13.34 6.83
N ASP A 321 -30.35 -14.43 7.47
CA ASP A 321 -30.18 -14.64 8.92
C ASP A 321 -28.83 -15.32 9.24
N GLU A 322 -28.33 -16.14 8.32
CA GLU A 322 -27.03 -16.80 8.38
C GLU A 322 -26.15 -16.41 7.17
N PRO A 323 -25.57 -15.18 7.15
CA PRO A 323 -24.91 -14.66 5.96
C PRO A 323 -23.46 -15.17 5.77
N TRP A 324 -22.98 -16.02 6.66
CA TRP A 324 -21.59 -16.49 6.72
C TRP A 324 -21.48 -17.95 6.30
N SER A 325 -20.42 -18.29 5.54
CA SER A 325 -20.10 -19.68 5.23
C SER A 325 -19.83 -20.49 6.51
N LYS A 326 -20.65 -21.54 6.73
CA LYS A 326 -20.54 -22.41 7.91
C LYS A 326 -19.19 -23.14 7.98
N ASP A 327 -18.64 -23.50 6.82
CA ASP A 327 -17.35 -24.19 6.74
C ASP A 327 -16.19 -23.32 7.23
N MET A 328 -16.20 -22.01 6.96
CA MET A 328 -15.17 -21.11 7.45
C MET A 328 -15.23 -20.92 8.97
N ILE A 329 -16.43 -20.78 9.52
CA ILE A 329 -16.62 -20.72 10.98
C ILE A 329 -16.09 -22.01 11.62
N LYS A 330 -16.48 -23.17 11.07
CA LYS A 330 -16.01 -24.49 11.51
C LYS A 330 -14.49 -24.61 11.41
N ASN A 331 -13.87 -24.08 10.35
CA ASN A 331 -12.41 -24.08 10.18
C ASN A 331 -11.71 -23.34 11.31
N ILE A 332 -12.19 -22.16 11.70
CA ILE A 332 -11.63 -21.40 12.83
C ILE A 332 -11.77 -22.17 14.13
N GLU A 333 -12.93 -22.79 14.39
CA GLU A 333 -13.17 -23.56 15.62
C GLU A 333 -12.26 -24.78 15.72
N ASN A 334 -12.07 -25.49 14.60
CA ASN A 334 -11.15 -26.61 14.49
C ASN A 334 -9.69 -26.19 14.72
N LEU A 335 -9.26 -25.10 14.07
CA LEU A 335 -7.91 -24.54 14.25
C LEU A 335 -7.69 -24.09 15.69
N ALA A 336 -8.67 -23.42 16.30
CA ALA A 336 -8.61 -22.95 17.69
C ALA A 336 -8.56 -24.10 18.70
N SER A 337 -9.19 -25.24 18.39
CA SER A 337 -9.26 -26.41 19.27
C SER A 337 -8.10 -27.40 19.07
N SER A 338 -7.29 -27.21 18.02
CA SER A 338 -6.21 -28.15 17.71
C SER A 338 -5.08 -28.08 18.74
N LYS A 339 -4.68 -29.25 19.26
CA LYS A 339 -3.50 -29.39 20.13
C LYS A 339 -2.21 -29.00 19.41
N LYS A 340 -2.14 -29.18 18.08
CA LYS A 340 -0.97 -28.80 17.27
C LYS A 340 -0.72 -27.30 17.22
N LYS A 341 -1.68 -26.46 17.63
CA LYS A 341 -1.50 -25.01 17.74
C LYS A 341 -0.31 -24.64 18.63
N GLY A 342 -0.15 -25.31 19.77
CA GLY A 342 0.91 -25.00 20.73
C GLY A 342 0.99 -23.50 21.04
N ASN A 343 2.19 -22.92 20.87
CA ASN A 343 2.49 -21.50 21.07
C ASN A 343 2.10 -20.57 19.91
N VAL A 344 1.59 -21.08 18.79
CA VAL A 344 1.18 -20.23 17.66
C VAL A 344 -0.08 -19.46 18.05
N GLU A 345 -0.06 -18.15 17.92
CA GLU A 345 -1.21 -17.28 18.15
C GLU A 345 -2.16 -17.33 16.95
N LEU A 346 -3.42 -17.70 17.16
CA LEU A 346 -4.42 -17.74 16.09
C LEU A 346 -5.18 -16.41 16.01
N GLY A 347 -5.35 -15.87 14.82
CA GLY A 347 -6.26 -14.77 14.53
C GLY A 347 -7.35 -15.19 13.55
N ALA A 348 -8.56 -14.65 13.73
CA ALA A 348 -9.67 -14.87 12.82
C ALA A 348 -10.06 -13.54 12.16
N TYR A 349 -10.27 -13.54 10.85
CA TYR A 349 -10.70 -12.34 10.13
C TYR A 349 -11.89 -12.58 9.20
N VAL A 350 -12.50 -11.48 8.79
CA VAL A 350 -13.73 -11.49 8.00
C VAL A 350 -13.46 -10.83 6.66
N MET A 351 -13.89 -11.46 5.57
CA MET A 351 -13.95 -10.81 4.25
C MET A 351 -15.02 -9.72 4.28
N SER A 352 -14.59 -8.47 4.43
CA SER A 352 -15.43 -7.39 4.95
C SER A 352 -16.56 -6.99 4.00
N TYR A 353 -16.27 -6.60 2.75
CA TYR A 353 -17.30 -6.07 1.83
C TYR A 353 -17.32 -6.71 0.44
N PHE A 354 -16.39 -7.62 0.13
CA PHE A 354 -16.43 -8.40 -1.11
C PHE A 354 -17.34 -9.64 -0.94
N ALA A 355 -18.29 -9.83 -1.86
CA ALA A 355 -19.26 -10.92 -1.81
C ALA A 355 -19.50 -11.53 -3.20
N ALA A 356 -18.64 -12.48 -3.57
CA ALA A 356 -18.69 -13.12 -4.89
C ALA A 356 -19.93 -14.00 -5.12
N GLY A 357 -20.22 -14.30 -6.39
CA GLY A 357 -21.27 -15.25 -6.78
C GLY A 357 -22.70 -14.83 -6.42
N GLY A 358 -22.96 -13.53 -6.27
CA GLY A 358 -24.25 -13.02 -5.78
C GLY A 358 -24.43 -13.16 -4.26
N GLY A 359 -23.32 -13.31 -3.52
CA GLY A 359 -23.33 -13.48 -2.07
C GLY A 359 -24.03 -12.33 -1.33
N ALA A 360 -23.87 -11.09 -1.81
CA ALA A 360 -24.51 -9.91 -1.20
C ALA A 360 -26.04 -10.06 -1.13
N ARG A 361 -26.69 -10.38 -2.26
CA ARG A 361 -28.13 -10.59 -2.35
C ARG A 361 -28.60 -11.76 -1.49
N LYS A 362 -27.88 -12.89 -1.51
CA LYS A 362 -28.21 -14.06 -0.68
C LYS A 362 -28.11 -13.76 0.82
N GLY A 363 -27.13 -12.96 1.22
CA GLY A 363 -26.95 -12.49 2.60
C GLY A 363 -27.91 -11.39 3.04
N GLY A 364 -28.87 -11.00 2.18
CA GLY A 364 -29.86 -9.97 2.48
C GLY A 364 -29.27 -8.56 2.55
N TYR A 365 -28.18 -8.29 1.84
CA TYR A 365 -27.49 -7.00 1.87
C TYR A 365 -27.81 -6.12 0.65
N ASP A 366 -27.71 -4.82 0.85
CA ASP A 366 -27.64 -3.82 -0.19
C ASP A 366 -26.33 -3.95 -0.96
N VAL A 367 -26.45 -4.00 -2.28
CA VAL A 367 -25.32 -4.11 -3.21
C VAL A 367 -24.74 -2.74 -3.50
N SER A 368 -23.42 -2.67 -3.62
CA SER A 368 -22.78 -1.46 -4.12
C SER A 368 -22.97 -1.34 -5.63
N ILE A 369 -23.17 -0.12 -6.12
CA ILE A 369 -23.48 0.18 -7.52
C ILE A 369 -22.24 0.72 -8.23
N GLY A 370 -21.85 0.04 -9.29
CA GLY A 370 -20.80 0.43 -10.22
C GLY A 370 -21.32 1.08 -11.49
N TYR A 371 -20.38 1.39 -12.40
CA TYR A 371 -20.68 1.99 -13.69
C TYR A 371 -19.87 1.33 -14.80
N ASN A 372 -20.57 0.78 -15.79
CA ASN A 372 -19.95 0.29 -17.01
C ASN A 372 -19.84 1.46 -18.00
N SER A 373 -18.60 1.85 -18.32
CA SER A 373 -18.33 2.98 -19.22
C SER A 373 -18.63 2.69 -20.69
N GLU A 374 -18.53 1.43 -21.13
CA GLU A 374 -18.82 1.00 -22.50
C GLU A 374 -20.32 1.08 -22.79
N THR A 375 -21.12 0.50 -21.89
CA THR A 375 -22.60 0.49 -22.01
C THR A 375 -23.25 1.74 -21.40
N LYS A 376 -22.47 2.62 -20.78
CA LYS A 376 -22.90 3.82 -20.05
C LYS A 376 -23.99 3.54 -19.00
N SER A 377 -24.00 2.33 -18.44
CA SER A 377 -25.05 1.87 -17.54
C SER A 377 -24.54 1.65 -16.12
N LEU A 378 -25.42 1.85 -15.15
CA LEU A 378 -25.16 1.44 -13.77
C LEU A 378 -25.26 -0.08 -13.69
N VAL A 379 -24.39 -0.70 -12.91
CA VAL A 379 -24.32 -2.16 -12.76
C VAL A 379 -24.16 -2.53 -11.29
N GLU A 380 -24.69 -3.67 -10.88
CA GLU A 380 -24.39 -4.20 -9.55
C GLU A 380 -22.93 -4.67 -9.50
N SER A 381 -22.22 -4.24 -8.46
CA SER A 381 -20.85 -4.71 -8.21
C SER A 381 -20.85 -6.05 -7.48
N ARG A 382 -19.65 -6.57 -7.23
CA ARG A 382 -19.44 -7.75 -6.36
C ARG A 382 -19.28 -7.36 -4.89
N HIS A 383 -19.56 -6.10 -4.54
CA HIS A 383 -19.36 -5.55 -3.21
C HIS A 383 -20.69 -5.24 -2.54
N ILE A 384 -20.70 -5.36 -1.23
CA ILE A 384 -21.79 -4.87 -0.36
C ILE A 384 -21.62 -3.35 -0.24
N SER A 385 -22.72 -2.60 -0.18
CA SER A 385 -22.66 -1.16 0.03
C SER A 385 -22.06 -0.82 1.41
N LEU A 386 -21.20 0.20 1.47
CA LEU A 386 -20.70 0.73 2.75
C LEU A 386 -21.81 1.42 3.58
N ALA A 387 -22.98 1.67 2.98
CA ALA A 387 -24.16 2.19 3.67
C ALA A 387 -25.02 1.08 4.32
N ASP A 388 -24.74 -0.19 4.03
CA ASP A 388 -25.52 -1.31 4.57
C ASP A 388 -25.22 -1.49 6.07
N THR A 389 -26.20 -1.14 6.92
CA THR A 389 -26.06 -1.23 8.37
C THR A 389 -26.13 -2.66 8.88
N LYS A 390 -26.86 -3.54 8.17
CA LYS A 390 -26.97 -4.96 8.52
C LYS A 390 -25.59 -5.63 8.44
N ARG A 391 -24.81 -5.29 7.42
CA ARG A 391 -23.46 -5.80 7.22
C ARG A 391 -22.53 -5.44 8.37
N VAL A 392 -22.59 -4.19 8.83
CA VAL A 392 -21.81 -3.75 9.99
C VAL A 392 -22.16 -4.59 11.22
N GLN A 393 -23.46 -4.82 11.46
CA GLN A 393 -23.92 -5.62 12.58
C GLN A 393 -23.48 -7.10 12.47
N ASP A 394 -23.62 -7.70 11.29
CA ASP A 394 -23.20 -9.09 11.07
C ASP A 394 -21.69 -9.27 11.25
N ILE A 395 -20.87 -8.28 10.85
CA ILE A 395 -19.42 -8.25 11.11
C ILE A 395 -19.16 -8.16 12.62
N ILE A 396 -19.85 -7.27 13.33
CA ILE A 396 -19.74 -7.14 14.79
C ILE A 396 -20.04 -8.47 15.48
N ASP A 397 -21.11 -9.16 15.08
CA ASP A 397 -21.57 -10.38 15.73
C ASP A 397 -20.59 -11.54 15.54
N ILE A 398 -20.07 -11.73 14.32
CA ILE A 398 -19.06 -12.77 14.08
C ILE A 398 -17.71 -12.43 14.75
N LEU A 399 -17.32 -11.15 14.78
CA LEU A 399 -16.10 -10.75 15.49
C LEU A 399 -16.24 -10.92 17.01
N LYS A 400 -17.42 -10.68 17.60
CA LYS A 400 -17.68 -10.96 19.03
C LYS A 400 -17.59 -12.45 19.35
N ARG A 401 -18.03 -13.32 18.44
CA ARG A 401 -17.82 -14.77 18.56
C ARG A 401 -16.32 -15.10 18.66
N TYR A 402 -15.48 -14.48 17.84
CA TYR A 402 -14.03 -14.71 17.89
C TYR A 402 -13.35 -14.00 19.08
N ASP A 403 -13.82 -12.82 19.45
CA ASP A 403 -13.34 -12.07 20.63
C ASP A 403 -13.56 -12.85 21.92
N SER A 404 -14.69 -13.57 22.04
CA SER A 404 -14.99 -14.37 23.23
C SER A 404 -14.20 -15.70 23.34
N ASN A 405 -13.63 -16.21 22.24
CA ASN A 405 -12.91 -17.48 22.26
C ASN A 405 -11.48 -17.31 22.82
N PRO A 406 -11.09 -17.97 23.93
CA PRO A 406 -9.77 -17.77 24.56
C PRO A 406 -8.60 -18.30 23.72
N ASN A 407 -8.84 -19.19 22.75
CA ASN A 407 -7.81 -19.75 21.88
C ASN A 407 -7.54 -18.90 20.62
N ILE A 408 -8.23 -17.76 20.48
CA ILE A 408 -8.01 -16.78 19.43
C ILE A 408 -7.36 -15.54 20.05
N SER A 409 -6.21 -15.09 19.55
CA SER A 409 -5.47 -13.92 20.04
C SER A 409 -5.85 -12.63 19.31
N TYR A 410 -6.29 -12.71 18.04
CA TYR A 410 -6.54 -11.55 17.19
C TYR A 410 -7.86 -11.64 16.44
N VAL A 411 -8.45 -10.48 16.16
CA VAL A 411 -9.58 -10.33 15.25
C VAL A 411 -9.23 -9.36 14.14
N GLY A 412 -9.70 -9.64 12.93
CA GLY A 412 -9.27 -8.90 11.75
C GLY A 412 -10.38 -8.60 10.76
N LEU A 413 -10.08 -7.63 9.91
CA LEU A 413 -10.88 -7.25 8.76
C LEU A 413 -10.03 -7.44 7.51
N ASP A 414 -10.57 -8.17 6.55
CA ASP A 414 -10.10 -8.00 5.18
C ASP A 414 -10.39 -6.56 4.73
N PHE A 415 -9.81 -6.12 3.61
CA PHE A 415 -9.98 -4.75 3.16
C PHE A 415 -11.46 -4.35 3.12
N ILE A 416 -11.77 -3.26 3.84
CA ILE A 416 -13.05 -2.58 3.77
C ILE A 416 -12.97 -1.72 2.53
N ARG A 417 -13.81 -1.97 1.52
CA ARG A 417 -13.83 -1.15 0.30
C ARG A 417 -15.08 -1.36 -0.53
N THR A 418 -15.36 -0.36 -1.37
CA THR A 418 -16.05 -0.59 -2.65
C THR A 418 -15.03 -1.01 -3.72
N GLY A 419 -15.49 -1.47 -4.89
CA GLY A 419 -14.61 -1.44 -6.06
C GLY A 419 -14.12 -0.02 -6.37
N GLU A 420 -13.06 0.10 -7.16
CA GLU A 420 -12.50 1.40 -7.57
C GLU A 420 -13.57 2.28 -8.24
N VAL A 421 -14.44 1.65 -9.03
CA VAL A 421 -15.48 2.27 -9.85
C VAL A 421 -16.91 1.99 -9.33
N ASP A 422 -17.04 1.71 -8.03
CA ASP A 422 -18.31 1.37 -7.36
C ASP A 422 -18.60 2.33 -6.19
N GLY A 423 -19.79 2.20 -5.59
CA GLY A 423 -20.24 2.99 -4.44
C GLY A 423 -21.19 4.13 -4.76
N TYR A 424 -21.61 4.28 -6.03
CA TYR A 424 -22.36 5.46 -6.46
C TYR A 424 -23.72 5.60 -5.79
N GLU A 425 -24.29 4.54 -5.21
CA GLU A 425 -25.51 4.59 -4.41
C GLU A 425 -25.42 5.60 -3.25
N MET A 426 -24.21 5.91 -2.78
CA MET A 426 -23.97 6.87 -1.69
C MET A 426 -23.84 8.32 -2.16
N VAL A 427 -24.12 8.63 -3.44
CA VAL A 427 -23.88 9.95 -4.04
C VAL A 427 -24.53 11.12 -3.29
N ASP A 428 -25.75 10.95 -2.77
CA ASP A 428 -26.46 12.04 -2.09
C ASP A 428 -25.81 12.35 -0.74
N GLU A 429 -25.47 11.30 0.03
CA GLU A 429 -24.76 11.43 1.30
C GLU A 429 -23.39 12.11 1.08
N MET A 430 -22.68 11.71 0.03
CA MET A 430 -21.40 12.32 -0.31
C MET A 430 -21.54 13.80 -0.69
N VAL A 431 -22.53 14.17 -1.51
CA VAL A 431 -22.78 15.56 -1.90
C VAL A 431 -23.14 16.40 -0.68
N GLU A 432 -24.02 15.90 0.19
CA GLU A 432 -24.46 16.59 1.40
C GLU A 432 -23.30 16.81 2.39
N LEU A 433 -22.46 15.79 2.60
CA LEU A 433 -21.33 15.85 3.52
C LEU A 433 -20.24 16.77 3.00
N THR A 434 -19.78 16.52 1.77
CA THR A 434 -18.57 17.14 1.20
C THR A 434 -18.82 18.52 0.61
N GLY A 435 -20.09 18.86 0.36
CA GLY A 435 -20.49 20.14 -0.21
C GLY A 435 -19.91 20.37 -1.60
N ILE A 436 -19.80 19.35 -2.45
CA ILE A 436 -19.40 19.59 -3.84
C ILE A 436 -20.48 20.38 -4.59
N TYR A 437 -20.03 21.23 -5.52
CA TYR A 437 -20.96 21.85 -6.46
C TYR A 437 -21.57 20.80 -7.38
N VAL A 438 -22.89 20.89 -7.54
CA VAL A 438 -23.69 19.98 -8.35
C VAL A 438 -24.41 20.77 -9.45
N PRO A 439 -24.85 20.11 -10.55
CA PRO A 439 -25.56 20.77 -11.64
C PRO A 439 -26.82 21.50 -11.19
N ALA A 440 -27.23 22.51 -11.96
CA ALA A 440 -28.39 23.33 -11.64
C ALA A 440 -29.68 22.50 -11.46
N ASN A 441 -29.83 21.42 -12.20
CA ASN A 441 -31.01 20.55 -12.12
C ASN A 441 -30.88 19.41 -11.09
N TRP A 442 -29.88 19.40 -10.20
CA TRP A 442 -29.60 18.32 -9.24
C TRP A 442 -30.83 17.85 -8.47
N ASN A 443 -31.60 18.79 -7.91
CA ASN A 443 -32.77 18.49 -7.08
C ASN A 443 -33.92 17.85 -7.89
N THR A 444 -33.94 18.06 -9.20
CA THR A 444 -34.91 17.44 -10.12
C THR A 444 -34.40 16.12 -10.71
N MET A 445 -33.09 15.84 -10.61
CA MET A 445 -32.54 14.56 -11.04
C MET A 445 -33.04 13.44 -10.12
N ASN A 446 -33.44 12.32 -10.72
CA ASN A 446 -33.67 11.09 -9.96
C ASN A 446 -32.33 10.50 -9.47
N LYS A 447 -32.41 9.56 -8.52
CA LYS A 447 -31.24 8.92 -7.91
C LYS A 447 -30.27 8.32 -8.94
N GLN A 448 -30.78 7.63 -9.96
CA GLN A 448 -29.93 7.02 -10.99
C GLN A 448 -29.16 8.06 -11.81
N ALA A 449 -29.78 9.19 -12.15
CA ALA A 449 -29.12 10.28 -12.85
C ALA A 449 -28.00 10.89 -12.00
N ARG A 450 -28.21 11.05 -10.69
CA ARG A 450 -27.17 11.52 -9.75
C ARG A 450 -26.01 10.53 -9.63
N MET A 451 -26.30 9.23 -9.57
CA MET A 451 -25.26 8.18 -9.57
C MET A 451 -24.41 8.23 -10.84
N ARG A 452 -25.04 8.35 -12.01
CA ARG A 452 -24.35 8.51 -13.30
C ARG A 452 -23.53 9.80 -13.35
N TRP A 453 -24.05 10.90 -12.79
CA TRP A 453 -23.31 12.15 -12.70
C TRP A 453 -22.01 11.97 -11.93
N LEU A 454 -22.04 11.35 -10.74
CA LEU A 454 -20.82 11.07 -9.97
C LEU A 454 -19.88 10.15 -10.75
N ALA A 455 -20.41 9.08 -11.34
CA ALA A 455 -19.61 8.16 -12.14
C ALA A 455 -18.85 8.88 -13.26
N VAL A 456 -19.51 9.75 -14.03
CA VAL A 456 -18.86 10.48 -15.14
C VAL A 456 -17.92 11.58 -14.63
N ASN A 457 -18.21 12.20 -13.49
CA ASN A 457 -17.46 13.37 -13.02
C ASN A 457 -16.37 13.04 -11.99
N ARG A 458 -16.25 11.79 -11.50
CA ARG A 458 -15.24 11.39 -10.52
C ARG A 458 -13.79 11.59 -10.99
N GLY A 459 -13.55 11.67 -12.30
CA GLY A 459 -12.23 11.97 -12.86
C GLY A 459 -11.80 13.43 -12.66
N LYS A 460 -12.75 14.33 -12.39
CA LYS A 460 -12.44 15.73 -12.05
C LYS A 460 -11.78 15.77 -10.67
N LYS A 461 -10.63 16.46 -10.57
CA LYS A 461 -9.77 16.50 -9.38
C LYS A 461 -10.56 16.69 -8.08
N GLU A 462 -11.35 17.76 -7.96
CA GLU A 462 -12.09 18.05 -6.72
C GLU A 462 -13.09 16.94 -6.35
N ILE A 463 -13.91 16.50 -7.31
CA ILE A 463 -14.96 15.49 -7.08
C ILE A 463 -14.33 14.14 -6.74
N GLY A 464 -13.34 13.71 -7.51
CA GLY A 464 -12.64 12.44 -7.31
C GLY A 464 -11.95 12.36 -5.96
N MET A 465 -11.31 13.45 -5.53
CA MET A 465 -10.69 13.50 -4.22
C MET A 465 -11.72 13.43 -3.10
N LYS A 466 -12.76 14.26 -3.14
CA LYS A 466 -13.82 14.26 -2.11
C LYS A 466 -14.56 12.92 -2.06
N TRP A 467 -14.68 12.25 -3.21
CA TRP A 467 -15.22 10.88 -3.30
C TRP A 467 -14.36 9.86 -2.57
N ARG A 468 -13.04 9.86 -2.82
CA ARG A 468 -12.10 8.99 -2.12
C ARG A 468 -12.10 9.24 -0.61
N TRP A 469 -12.10 10.51 -0.21
CA TRP A 469 -12.18 10.91 1.20
C TRP A 469 -13.48 10.45 1.85
N PHE A 470 -14.62 10.65 1.18
CA PHE A 470 -15.92 10.23 1.68
C PHE A 470 -15.96 8.73 1.93
N ARG A 471 -15.42 7.90 1.03
CA ARG A 471 -15.32 6.46 1.27
C ARG A 471 -14.44 6.14 2.47
N ALA A 472 -13.27 6.78 2.62
CA ALA A 472 -12.39 6.60 3.80
C ALA A 472 -13.07 7.00 5.11
N HIS A 473 -13.86 8.05 5.07
CA HIS A 473 -14.74 8.42 6.17
C HIS A 473 -15.74 7.30 6.51
N LYS A 474 -16.46 6.75 5.52
CA LYS A 474 -17.43 5.67 5.74
C LYS A 474 -16.76 4.41 6.31
N GLU A 475 -15.64 3.99 5.74
CA GLU A 475 -14.87 2.83 6.23
C GLU A 475 -14.39 3.04 7.67
N SER A 476 -13.93 4.24 7.99
CA SER A 476 -13.52 4.60 9.36
C SER A 476 -14.69 4.60 10.34
N LEU A 477 -15.88 5.05 9.92
CA LEU A 477 -17.08 4.95 10.74
C LEU A 477 -17.49 3.49 11.01
N ILE A 478 -17.28 2.58 10.05
CA ILE A 478 -17.51 1.15 10.23
C ILE A 478 -16.52 0.58 11.26
N ILE A 479 -15.22 0.88 11.13
CA ILE A 479 -14.18 0.47 12.09
C ILE A 479 -14.50 0.98 13.50
N LYS A 480 -14.89 2.26 13.60
CA LYS A 480 -15.28 2.89 14.87
C LYS A 480 -16.44 2.14 15.52
N GLN A 481 -17.50 1.85 14.77
CA GLN A 481 -18.65 1.10 15.27
C GLN A 481 -18.24 -0.31 15.74
N ILE A 482 -17.38 -1.01 15.00
CA ILE A 482 -16.86 -2.31 15.40
C ILE A 482 -16.10 -2.20 16.73
N LYS A 483 -15.20 -1.21 16.87
CA LYS A 483 -14.41 -1.05 18.09
C LYS A 483 -15.28 -0.65 19.29
N GLU A 484 -16.25 0.25 19.09
CA GLU A 484 -17.19 0.69 20.13
C GLU A 484 -18.21 -0.38 20.52
N SER A 485 -18.39 -1.43 19.72
CA SER A 485 -19.27 -2.57 20.04
C SER A 485 -18.77 -3.45 21.19
N GLY A 486 -17.54 -3.22 21.68
CA GLY A 486 -16.95 -3.90 22.82
C GLY A 486 -15.88 -4.94 22.48
N ILE A 487 -15.35 -4.96 21.25
CA ILE A 487 -14.25 -5.86 20.85
C ILE A 487 -12.98 -5.54 21.65
N LYS A 488 -12.52 -6.51 22.46
CA LYS A 488 -11.41 -6.32 23.41
C LYS A 488 -10.05 -6.66 22.81
N LYS A 489 -9.99 -7.65 21.93
CA LYS A 489 -8.74 -8.06 21.26
C LYS A 489 -8.23 -6.98 20.31
N LYS A 490 -6.96 -7.12 19.93
CA LYS A 490 -6.34 -6.24 18.95
C LYS A 490 -7.03 -6.44 17.61
N LEU A 491 -7.51 -5.35 17.03
CA LEU A 491 -8.19 -5.30 15.74
C LEU A 491 -7.18 -4.95 14.66
N TRP A 492 -7.11 -5.71 13.58
CA TRP A 492 -6.26 -5.40 12.44
C TRP A 492 -7.07 -5.30 11.14
N ALA A 493 -6.52 -4.62 10.13
CA ALA A 493 -7.13 -4.54 8.81
C ALA A 493 -6.09 -4.67 7.69
N PHE A 494 -6.49 -5.19 6.53
CA PHE A 494 -5.69 -5.10 5.31
C PHE A 494 -5.92 -3.77 4.58
N THR A 495 -4.82 -3.18 4.09
CA THR A 495 -4.83 -1.99 3.24
C THR A 495 -4.10 -2.28 1.92
N LEU A 496 -4.67 -1.85 0.80
CA LEU A 496 -4.05 -1.97 -0.52
C LEU A 496 -2.85 -1.03 -0.63
N GLY A 497 -1.73 -1.55 -1.14
CA GLY A 497 -0.47 -0.83 -1.20
C GLY A 497 -0.44 0.34 -2.18
N TRP A 498 -1.18 0.26 -3.29
CA TRP A 498 -1.16 1.31 -4.31
C TRP A 498 -1.86 2.58 -3.81
N ALA A 499 -1.23 3.74 -4.03
CA ALA A 499 -1.70 5.04 -3.55
C ALA A 499 -2.17 5.06 -2.08
N GLN A 500 -1.53 4.25 -1.21
CA GLN A 500 -1.90 4.08 0.20
C GLN A 500 -3.37 3.67 0.41
N GLY A 501 -3.97 2.99 -0.56
CA GLY A 501 -5.36 2.53 -0.56
C GLY A 501 -6.39 3.62 -0.88
N GLN A 502 -5.97 4.87 -1.11
CA GLN A 502 -6.89 6.01 -1.29
C GLN A 502 -7.83 5.85 -2.49
N GLU A 503 -7.39 5.18 -3.55
CA GLU A 503 -8.22 4.92 -4.74
C GLU A 503 -9.42 4.00 -4.46
N HIS A 504 -9.32 3.20 -3.41
CA HIS A 504 -10.39 2.31 -2.93
C HIS A 504 -11.18 2.92 -1.78
N GLY A 505 -10.79 4.12 -1.35
CA GLY A 505 -11.40 4.77 -0.20
C GLY A 505 -10.78 4.36 1.12
N GLN A 506 -9.54 3.86 1.15
CA GLN A 506 -8.87 3.51 2.40
C GLN A 506 -7.91 4.63 2.81
N ASP A 507 -7.63 4.73 4.11
CA ASP A 507 -6.52 5.55 4.62
C ASP A 507 -5.98 4.98 5.93
N PRO A 508 -4.70 4.55 5.99
CA PRO A 508 -4.06 4.04 7.20
C PRO A 508 -4.24 4.95 8.41
N TYR A 509 -4.08 6.26 8.22
CA TYR A 509 -4.16 7.22 9.32
C TYR A 509 -5.57 7.31 9.92
N MET A 510 -6.59 7.39 9.06
CA MET A 510 -7.97 7.32 9.48
C MET A 510 -8.34 5.97 10.11
N PHE A 511 -7.81 4.85 9.60
CA PHE A 511 -8.01 3.52 10.17
C PHE A 511 -7.44 3.42 11.60
N PHE A 512 -6.21 3.90 11.81
CA PHE A 512 -5.61 3.98 13.13
C PHE A 512 -6.44 4.84 14.07
N ASP A 513 -6.92 6.01 13.62
CA ASP A 513 -7.78 6.88 14.42
C ASP A 513 -9.10 6.21 14.80
N ALA A 514 -9.68 5.43 13.88
CA ALA A 514 -10.98 4.81 14.04
C ALA A 514 -10.97 3.57 14.95
N GLY A 515 -9.88 2.82 15.02
CA GLY A 515 -9.91 1.58 15.80
C GLY A 515 -8.83 0.54 15.51
N ILE A 516 -8.12 0.64 14.38
CA ILE A 516 -7.17 -0.38 13.92
C ILE A 516 -5.87 -0.33 14.71
N ASP A 517 -5.50 -1.46 15.31
CA ASP A 517 -4.30 -1.64 16.14
C ASP A 517 -3.09 -2.09 15.32
N TYR A 518 -3.30 -2.76 14.18
CA TYR A 518 -2.29 -3.06 13.16
C TYR A 518 -2.86 -2.89 11.75
N ASP A 519 -2.12 -2.17 10.89
CA ASP A 519 -2.46 -2.02 9.49
C ASP A 519 -1.54 -2.91 8.65
N ALA A 520 -2.13 -3.86 7.91
CA ALA A 520 -1.42 -4.84 7.09
C ALA A 520 -1.43 -4.42 5.62
N VAL A 521 -0.32 -3.83 5.18
CA VAL A 521 -0.16 -3.28 3.83
C VAL A 521 0.22 -4.39 2.85
N MET A 522 -0.61 -4.56 1.83
CA MET A 522 -0.42 -5.53 0.76
C MET A 522 0.45 -4.95 -0.35
N ILE A 523 1.62 -5.55 -0.59
CA ILE A 523 2.60 -5.08 -1.60
C ILE A 523 2.58 -5.89 -2.92
N TYR A 524 1.49 -6.62 -3.18
CA TYR A 524 1.21 -7.40 -4.39
C TYR A 524 0.15 -6.75 -5.27
N GLU A 525 -0.19 -7.38 -6.40
CA GLU A 525 -1.07 -6.81 -7.44
C GLU A 525 -0.50 -5.51 -8.04
N ALA A 526 0.82 -5.46 -8.13
CA ALA A 526 1.56 -4.34 -8.69
C ALA A 526 2.63 -4.87 -9.62
N ASN A 527 2.72 -4.32 -10.84
CA ASN A 527 3.89 -4.50 -11.68
C ASN A 527 5.12 -3.82 -11.05
N ARG A 528 6.30 -4.02 -11.64
CA ARG A 528 7.54 -3.50 -11.06
C ARG A 528 7.55 -1.98 -10.88
N ALA A 529 7.05 -1.22 -11.85
CA ALA A 529 7.02 0.24 -11.78
C ALA A 529 6.08 0.72 -10.67
N GLN A 530 4.90 0.09 -10.56
CA GLN A 530 3.95 0.36 -9.48
C GLN A 530 4.55 0.03 -8.10
N HIS A 531 5.25 -1.10 -7.97
CA HIS A 531 5.93 -1.45 -6.72
C HIS A 531 6.99 -0.41 -6.34
N VAL A 532 7.83 0.03 -7.29
CA VAL A 532 8.83 1.08 -7.02
C VAL A 532 8.18 2.42 -6.63
N GLY A 533 7.08 2.80 -7.28
CA GLY A 533 6.31 4.01 -6.95
C GLY A 533 5.68 3.93 -5.55
N MET A 534 5.15 2.76 -5.18
CA MET A 534 4.66 2.48 -3.83
C MET A 534 5.77 2.69 -2.80
N LEU A 535 6.94 2.09 -3.02
CA LEU A 535 8.09 2.22 -2.14
C LEU A 535 8.62 3.66 -1.96
N ALA A 536 8.37 4.54 -2.93
CA ALA A 536 8.73 5.96 -2.84
C ALA A 536 7.65 6.83 -2.16
N SER A 537 6.39 6.40 -2.17
CA SER A 537 5.26 7.17 -1.64
C SER A 537 4.99 6.86 -0.16
N TRP A 538 5.02 5.60 0.25
CA TRP A 538 4.69 5.19 1.62
C TRP A 538 5.53 5.85 2.71
N PRO A 539 6.87 5.93 2.61
CA PRO A 539 7.67 6.57 3.66
C PRO A 539 7.35 8.06 3.82
N ARG A 540 6.97 8.73 2.74
CA ARG A 540 6.56 10.15 2.78
C ARG A 540 5.16 10.33 3.35
N TYR A 541 4.30 9.32 3.19
CA TYR A 541 2.92 9.37 3.63
C TYR A 541 2.78 9.04 5.11
N LEU A 542 3.19 7.84 5.52
CA LEU A 542 3.01 7.33 6.87
C LEU A 542 4.31 7.48 7.66
N SER A 543 4.33 8.41 8.60
CA SER A 543 5.43 8.62 9.53
C SER A 543 4.98 8.55 10.99
N GLY A 544 5.87 8.07 11.86
CA GLY A 544 5.65 7.95 13.30
C GLY A 544 5.49 6.52 13.81
N GLU A 545 5.04 6.37 15.05
CA GLU A 545 4.87 5.08 15.73
C GLU A 545 3.52 4.42 15.43
N TYR A 546 3.32 4.07 14.16
CA TYR A 546 2.17 3.29 13.73
C TYR A 546 2.54 1.82 13.58
N ASN A 547 1.60 0.94 13.92
CA ASN A 547 1.80 -0.50 13.87
C ASN A 547 1.54 -1.05 12.46
N THR A 548 2.41 -0.68 11.53
CA THR A 548 2.31 -1.12 10.13
C THR A 548 3.04 -2.44 9.91
N LEU A 549 2.40 -3.33 9.16
CA LEU A 549 2.93 -4.61 8.70
C LEU A 549 2.99 -4.59 7.18
N VAL A 550 4.00 -5.20 6.58
CA VAL A 550 4.09 -5.32 5.12
C VAL A 550 4.06 -6.79 4.71
N GLY A 551 3.36 -7.11 3.63
CA GLY A 551 3.25 -8.51 3.24
C GLY A 551 2.88 -8.71 1.78
N ASN A 552 3.36 -9.84 1.28
CA ASN A 552 3.30 -10.20 -0.12
C ASN A 552 2.48 -11.47 -0.32
N MET A 553 2.05 -11.74 -1.55
CA MET A 553 1.22 -12.90 -1.92
C MET A 553 2.00 -13.99 -2.66
N ILE A 554 1.75 -15.27 -2.35
CA ILE A 554 2.14 -16.46 -3.11
C ILE A 554 1.27 -16.55 -4.37
N ASP A 555 1.61 -15.79 -5.39
CA ASP A 555 0.97 -15.87 -6.69
C ASP A 555 1.93 -15.43 -7.78
N ASN A 556 2.32 -16.36 -8.66
CA ASN A 556 3.14 -16.04 -9.83
C ASN A 556 2.50 -14.95 -10.71
N ARG A 557 1.17 -14.93 -10.84
CA ARG A 557 0.47 -14.00 -11.73
C ARG A 557 0.41 -12.59 -11.17
N LEU A 558 0.12 -12.46 -9.87
CA LEU A 558 -0.12 -11.15 -9.24
C LEU A 558 1.16 -10.44 -8.82
N GLN A 559 2.30 -11.13 -8.86
CA GLN A 559 3.60 -10.51 -8.67
C GLN A 559 4.14 -9.88 -9.96
N ASP A 560 3.72 -10.29 -11.15
CA ASP A 560 4.07 -9.66 -12.44
C ASP A 560 5.54 -9.18 -12.53
N GLY A 561 6.46 -10.09 -12.16
CA GLY A 561 7.89 -9.83 -12.04
C GLY A 561 8.72 -10.65 -13.01
N SER A 562 9.93 -10.17 -13.31
CA SER A 562 10.86 -10.86 -14.23
C SER A 562 11.68 -11.98 -13.57
N LEU A 563 11.55 -12.16 -12.26
CA LEU A 563 12.23 -13.22 -11.50
C LEU A 563 11.31 -14.44 -11.32
N ARG A 564 11.88 -15.55 -10.82
CA ARG A 564 11.04 -16.62 -10.29
C ARG A 564 10.15 -16.11 -9.15
N PRO A 565 8.91 -16.60 -9.02
CA PRO A 565 7.91 -16.01 -8.11
C PRO A 565 8.37 -15.91 -6.65
N GLU A 566 9.04 -16.93 -6.14
CA GLU A 566 9.52 -16.94 -4.76
C GLU A 566 10.68 -15.95 -4.53
N LEU A 567 11.47 -15.65 -5.56
CA LEU A 567 12.53 -14.64 -5.48
C LEU A 567 11.99 -13.23 -5.64
N GLU A 568 11.03 -13.01 -6.55
CA GLU A 568 10.31 -11.74 -6.64
C GLU A 568 9.58 -11.46 -5.33
N TYR A 569 8.96 -12.48 -4.74
CA TYR A 569 8.36 -12.40 -3.42
C TYR A 569 9.33 -11.84 -2.39
N MET A 570 10.48 -12.49 -2.25
CA MET A 570 11.51 -12.13 -1.28
C MET A 570 12.04 -10.72 -1.51
N LYS A 571 12.36 -10.39 -2.76
CA LYS A 571 12.86 -9.07 -3.15
C LYS A 571 11.90 -7.96 -2.75
N ARG A 572 10.62 -8.11 -3.06
CA ARG A 572 9.59 -7.12 -2.73
C ARG A 572 9.48 -6.89 -1.23
N VAL A 573 9.50 -7.97 -0.43
CA VAL A 573 9.43 -7.85 1.02
C VAL A 573 10.68 -7.16 1.56
N TYR A 574 11.89 -7.51 1.10
CA TYR A 574 13.12 -6.82 1.53
C TYR A 574 13.17 -5.35 1.16
N GLU A 575 12.79 -4.99 -0.06
CA GLU A 575 12.75 -3.60 -0.48
C GLU A 575 11.70 -2.79 0.29
N SER A 576 10.54 -3.41 0.56
CA SER A 576 9.47 -2.79 1.36
C SER A 576 9.89 -2.61 2.80
N GLU A 577 10.49 -3.64 3.40
CA GLU A 577 11.03 -3.58 4.75
C GLU A 577 12.06 -2.46 4.89
N ALA A 578 13.01 -2.39 3.96
CA ALA A 578 14.08 -1.39 4.01
C ALA A 578 13.56 0.05 3.86
N LYS A 579 12.55 0.27 3.00
CA LYS A 579 12.07 1.62 2.67
C LYS A 579 10.99 2.13 3.61
N PHE A 580 9.99 1.31 3.97
CA PHE A 580 8.95 1.72 4.93
C PHE A 580 9.58 2.06 6.30
N ASN A 581 10.64 1.31 6.69
CA ASN A 581 11.32 1.54 7.96
C ASN A 581 12.09 2.87 8.06
N ARG A 582 12.27 3.61 6.96
CA ARG A 582 12.91 4.93 6.97
C ARG A 582 12.07 6.01 7.65
N SER A 583 10.76 5.83 7.70
CA SER A 583 9.83 6.88 8.13
C SER A 583 8.77 6.39 9.12
N SER A 584 8.46 5.09 9.09
CA SER A 584 7.59 4.42 10.06
C SER A 584 8.26 3.14 10.54
N ARG A 585 8.24 2.80 11.83
CA ARG A 585 8.78 1.52 12.27
C ARG A 585 7.85 0.39 11.81
N ILE A 586 8.31 -0.45 10.89
CA ILE A 586 7.59 -1.68 10.54
C ILE A 586 7.60 -2.59 11.76
N ARG A 587 6.43 -3.08 12.14
CA ARG A 587 6.24 -3.93 13.32
C ARG A 587 6.13 -5.40 12.98
N GLY A 588 6.27 -5.77 11.71
CA GLY A 588 6.23 -7.16 11.29
C GLY A 588 5.99 -7.33 9.79
N VAL A 589 5.99 -8.60 9.39
CA VAL A 589 5.70 -9.03 8.02
C VAL A 589 4.61 -10.09 8.02
N PHE A 590 3.90 -10.20 6.90
CA PHE A 590 2.94 -11.27 6.70
C PHE A 590 3.12 -12.02 5.38
N PHE A 591 2.92 -13.33 5.46
CA PHE A 591 2.97 -14.28 4.35
C PHE A 591 1.57 -14.65 3.90
N HIS A 592 1.13 -14.10 2.77
CA HIS A 592 -0.17 -14.35 2.18
C HIS A 592 0.00 -15.22 0.93
N ASP A 593 -0.84 -16.17 0.55
CA ASP A 593 -1.74 -16.97 1.38
C ASP A 593 -1.25 -18.43 1.33
N ILE A 594 -1.13 -19.08 2.49
CA ILE A 594 -0.69 -20.48 2.64
C ILE A 594 -1.56 -21.43 1.82
N SER A 595 -2.85 -21.14 1.62
CA SER A 595 -3.70 -22.00 0.78
C SER A 595 -3.13 -22.18 -0.63
N ARG A 596 -2.49 -21.12 -1.16
CA ARG A 596 -1.89 -21.11 -2.49
C ARG A 596 -0.59 -21.90 -2.53
N MET A 597 0.20 -21.86 -1.47
CA MET A 597 1.37 -22.71 -1.29
C MET A 597 1.00 -24.19 -1.29
N LEU A 598 0.01 -24.55 -0.46
CA LEU A 598 -0.33 -25.95 -0.17
C LEU A 598 -1.09 -26.61 -1.32
N TRP A 599 -2.07 -25.93 -1.91
CA TRP A 599 -3.06 -26.58 -2.76
C TRP A 599 -3.29 -25.92 -4.12
N SER A 600 -2.64 -24.81 -4.43
CA SER A 600 -2.88 -24.09 -5.69
C SER A 600 -1.82 -24.35 -6.76
N LYS A 601 -2.25 -24.23 -8.02
CA LYS A 601 -1.36 -24.10 -9.19
C LYS A 601 -0.68 -22.73 -9.26
N TYR A 602 -1.17 -21.73 -8.53
CA TYR A 602 -0.62 -20.36 -8.55
C TYR A 602 0.73 -20.22 -7.85
N LYS A 603 1.18 -21.24 -7.11
CA LYS A 603 2.52 -21.29 -6.51
C LYS A 603 3.68 -21.25 -7.53
N GLY A 604 3.38 -21.44 -8.83
CA GLY A 604 4.37 -21.51 -9.90
C GLY A 604 4.71 -22.95 -10.27
N TYR A 605 4.93 -23.21 -11.56
CA TYR A 605 5.36 -24.52 -12.04
C TYR A 605 6.82 -24.76 -11.62
N GLY A 606 7.12 -25.94 -11.07
CA GLY A 606 8.45 -26.27 -10.54
C GLY A 606 8.72 -25.78 -9.12
N ASN A 607 7.82 -24.97 -8.52
CA ASN A 607 7.98 -24.51 -7.14
C ASN A 607 7.37 -25.49 -6.14
N THR A 608 8.14 -25.81 -5.09
CA THR A 608 7.72 -26.67 -3.99
C THR A 608 7.18 -25.89 -2.79
N ILE A 609 6.44 -26.57 -1.92
CA ILE A 609 5.98 -26.02 -0.63
C ILE A 609 7.19 -25.60 0.22
N ARG A 610 8.24 -26.42 0.23
CA ARG A 610 9.48 -26.16 0.98
C ARG A 610 10.23 -24.92 0.48
N GLU A 611 10.31 -24.69 -0.83
CA GLU A 611 10.96 -23.49 -1.37
C GLU A 611 10.28 -22.21 -0.90
N TRP A 612 8.95 -22.13 -1.01
CA TRP A 612 8.18 -21.00 -0.49
C TRP A 612 8.35 -20.81 1.01
N ALA A 613 8.32 -21.91 1.77
CA ALA A 613 8.45 -21.85 3.22
C ALA A 613 9.86 -21.44 3.68
N ASN A 614 10.91 -21.90 3.00
CA ASN A 614 12.30 -21.52 3.27
C ASN A 614 12.57 -20.05 2.90
N ILE A 615 11.99 -19.57 1.81
CA ILE A 615 12.04 -18.14 1.46
C ILE A 615 11.42 -17.29 2.58
N ASN A 616 10.24 -17.65 3.07
CA ASN A 616 9.63 -16.92 4.18
C ASN A 616 10.48 -17.00 5.47
N ALA A 617 10.96 -18.19 5.82
CA ALA A 617 11.79 -18.37 7.00
C ALA A 617 13.08 -17.53 6.92
N SER A 618 13.66 -17.38 5.73
CA SER A 618 14.83 -16.52 5.53
C SER A 618 14.48 -15.03 5.66
N ILE A 619 13.33 -14.61 5.13
CA ILE A 619 12.84 -13.23 5.31
C ILE A 619 12.68 -12.89 6.79
N VAL A 620 12.03 -13.78 7.55
CA VAL A 620 11.86 -13.62 8.99
C VAL A 620 13.22 -13.57 9.69
N SER A 621 14.14 -14.48 9.35
CA SER A 621 15.49 -14.51 9.96
C SER A 621 16.24 -13.21 9.72
N ARG A 622 16.19 -12.66 8.50
CA ARG A 622 16.81 -11.38 8.14
C ARG A 622 16.27 -10.21 8.96
N ILE A 623 14.96 -10.23 9.21
CA ILE A 623 14.28 -9.22 10.02
C ILE A 623 14.68 -9.36 11.49
N GLU A 624 14.67 -10.57 12.04
CA GLU A 624 15.11 -10.84 13.42
C GLU A 624 16.59 -10.43 13.60
N GLU A 625 17.46 -10.66 12.62
CA GLU A 625 18.83 -10.16 12.61
C GLU A 625 18.88 -8.64 12.69
N LYS A 626 18.11 -7.93 11.86
CA LYS A 626 18.10 -6.46 11.81
C LYS A 626 17.69 -5.86 13.17
N TYR A 627 16.73 -6.48 13.85
CA TYR A 627 16.25 -6.04 15.16
C TYR A 627 17.00 -6.66 16.35
N SER A 628 18.06 -7.43 16.09
CA SER A 628 18.84 -8.14 17.12
C SER A 628 17.98 -9.07 18.00
N GLU A 629 16.96 -9.66 17.40
CA GLU A 629 16.07 -10.65 18.01
C GLU A 629 16.59 -12.09 17.78
N ASN A 630 17.51 -12.29 16.83
CA ASN A 630 18.14 -13.58 16.56
C ASN A 630 19.58 -13.65 17.12
N PRO A 631 19.98 -14.77 17.76
CA PRO A 631 21.35 -14.94 18.27
C PRO A 631 22.41 -15.07 17.18
N PHE A 632 22.00 -15.41 15.95
CA PHE A 632 22.91 -15.60 14.81
C PHE A 632 22.73 -14.52 13.75
N ASN A 633 23.80 -14.23 13.01
CA ASN A 633 23.72 -13.73 11.65
C ASN A 633 24.27 -14.81 10.72
N VAL A 634 23.51 -15.17 9.68
CA VAL A 634 23.89 -16.25 8.78
C VAL A 634 23.91 -15.74 7.35
N SER A 635 24.98 -16.03 6.63
CA SER A 635 25.10 -15.68 5.22
C SER A 635 25.73 -16.82 4.41
N VAL A 636 25.42 -16.87 3.12
CA VAL A 636 25.89 -17.93 2.23
C VAL A 636 26.56 -17.33 1.01
N LYS A 637 27.77 -17.81 0.72
CA LYS A 637 28.54 -17.47 -0.47
C LYS A 637 28.71 -18.69 -1.36
N LEU A 638 28.14 -18.63 -2.56
CA LEU A 638 28.32 -19.67 -3.59
C LEU A 638 29.50 -19.35 -4.51
N ASP A 639 30.23 -20.40 -4.87
CA ASP A 639 31.07 -20.50 -6.06
C ASP A 639 30.45 -21.52 -7.02
N GLU A 640 29.73 -20.99 -8.02
CA GLU A 640 29.01 -21.83 -8.99
C GLU A 640 29.93 -22.65 -9.90
N LYS A 641 31.18 -22.20 -10.11
CA LYS A 641 32.12 -22.87 -11.02
C LYS A 641 32.66 -24.16 -10.40
N SER A 642 33.08 -24.08 -9.14
CA SER A 642 33.57 -25.23 -8.37
C SER A 642 32.45 -26.05 -7.74
N ARG A 643 31.21 -25.56 -7.77
CA ARG A 643 30.05 -26.14 -7.05
C ARG A 643 30.32 -26.27 -5.56
N THR A 644 30.92 -25.23 -5.00
CA THR A 644 31.21 -25.13 -3.58
C THR A 644 30.58 -23.87 -3.02
N GLY A 645 30.50 -23.77 -1.70
CA GLY A 645 30.15 -22.53 -1.04
C GLY A 645 30.67 -22.48 0.37
N ILE A 646 30.49 -21.32 0.99
CA ILE A 646 30.85 -21.05 2.38
C ILE A 646 29.59 -20.54 3.07
N LEU A 647 29.20 -21.22 4.14
CA LEU A 647 28.21 -20.77 5.09
C LEU A 647 28.94 -20.04 6.23
N THR A 648 28.65 -18.77 6.41
CA THR A 648 29.22 -17.95 7.48
C THR A 648 28.18 -17.76 8.58
N ILE A 649 28.51 -18.12 9.80
CA ILE A 649 27.66 -18.04 10.99
C ILE A 649 28.34 -17.17 12.02
N VAL A 650 27.72 -16.04 12.38
CA VAL A 650 28.22 -15.12 13.42
C VAL A 650 27.38 -15.29 14.68
N ASN A 651 28.01 -15.63 15.81
CA ASN A 651 27.36 -15.62 17.11
C ASN A 651 27.33 -14.19 17.66
N ARG A 652 26.14 -13.60 17.74
CA ARG A 652 25.94 -12.21 18.18
C ARG A 652 25.72 -12.07 19.68
N THR A 653 25.72 -13.19 20.40
CA THR A 653 25.47 -13.20 21.84
C THR A 653 26.76 -13.01 22.63
N SER A 654 26.62 -12.63 23.90
CA SER A 654 27.74 -12.54 24.84
C SER A 654 28.15 -13.90 25.45
N LYS A 655 27.60 -15.01 24.93
CA LYS A 655 27.84 -16.36 25.43
C LYS A 655 28.24 -17.28 24.29
N GLN A 656 29.02 -18.31 24.60
CA GLN A 656 29.29 -19.39 23.67
C GLN A 656 27.97 -20.10 23.30
N GLN A 657 27.79 -20.36 22.01
CA GLN A 657 26.71 -21.19 21.47
C GLN A 657 27.27 -22.60 21.23
N LYS A 658 26.79 -23.58 22.00
CA LYS A 658 27.22 -24.98 21.88
C LYS A 658 26.26 -25.77 21.01
N ASN A 659 26.76 -26.82 20.37
CA ASN A 659 25.98 -27.78 19.58
C ASN A 659 25.06 -27.10 18.54
N VAL A 660 25.56 -26.04 17.90
CA VAL A 660 24.83 -25.34 16.84
C VAL A 660 24.72 -26.30 15.66
N SER A 661 23.49 -26.76 15.37
CA SER A 661 23.22 -27.70 14.28
C SER A 661 22.88 -26.97 12.99
N ILE A 662 23.36 -27.50 11.87
CA ILE A 662 23.07 -26.99 10.53
C ILE A 662 22.30 -28.05 9.76
N LYS A 663 21.08 -27.71 9.37
CA LYS A 663 20.25 -28.55 8.51
C LYS A 663 20.13 -27.92 7.14
N THR A 664 20.30 -28.72 6.10
CA THR A 664 20.08 -28.30 4.72
C THR A 664 18.76 -28.83 4.21
N ASP A 665 18.03 -28.01 3.44
CA ASP A 665 16.86 -28.46 2.70
C ASP A 665 17.14 -28.41 1.20
N LEU A 666 16.88 -29.53 0.51
CA LEU A 666 17.17 -29.69 -0.91
C LEU A 666 15.95 -29.28 -1.73
N SER A 667 16.12 -28.33 -2.66
CA SER A 667 15.09 -28.06 -3.66
C SER A 667 15.20 -28.99 -4.88
N GLN A 668 14.20 -28.97 -5.78
CA GLN A 668 13.98 -30.00 -6.81
C GLN A 668 15.19 -30.30 -7.71
N ALA A 669 16.12 -29.35 -7.87
CA ALA A 669 17.25 -29.50 -8.78
C ALA A 669 18.56 -29.90 -8.10
N LEU A 670 18.61 -30.00 -6.77
CA LEU A 670 19.80 -30.45 -6.04
C LEU A 670 19.65 -31.91 -5.63
N SER A 671 20.72 -32.68 -5.85
CA SER A 671 20.80 -34.08 -5.43
C SER A 671 21.48 -34.22 -4.08
N ALA A 672 22.40 -33.32 -3.72
CA ALA A 672 23.08 -33.31 -2.43
C ALA A 672 23.67 -31.93 -2.09
N ILE A 673 23.75 -31.65 -0.79
CA ILE A 673 24.61 -30.63 -0.19
C ILE A 673 25.40 -31.36 0.90
N ASP A 674 26.72 -31.28 0.84
CA ASP A 674 27.65 -31.94 1.75
C ASP A 674 28.42 -30.86 2.52
N LEU A 675 28.22 -30.79 3.83
CA LEU A 675 28.85 -29.80 4.71
C LEU A 675 30.12 -30.40 5.32
N ASP A 676 31.18 -29.59 5.46
CA ASP A 676 32.38 -30.03 6.22
C ASP A 676 32.02 -30.40 7.67
N TYR A 677 31.05 -29.69 8.25
CA TYR A 677 30.52 -29.92 9.60
C TYR A 677 29.02 -29.63 9.63
N ASP A 678 28.24 -30.51 10.27
CA ASP A 678 26.79 -30.35 10.49
C ASP A 678 26.46 -29.84 11.91
N THR A 679 27.44 -29.85 12.81
CA THR A 679 27.33 -29.39 14.20
C THR A 679 28.61 -28.71 14.63
N ILE A 680 28.53 -27.51 15.20
CA ILE A 680 29.69 -26.73 15.65
C ILE A 680 29.46 -26.03 17.00
N ASN A 681 30.55 -25.61 17.65
CA ASN A 681 30.52 -24.67 18.77
C ASN A 681 31.06 -23.32 18.30
N ILE A 682 30.42 -22.23 18.71
CA ILE A 682 30.81 -20.86 18.31
C ILE A 682 30.96 -20.02 19.59
N GLU A 683 32.16 -19.49 19.83
CA GLU A 683 32.40 -18.59 20.97
C GLU A 683 31.60 -17.29 20.86
N ALA A 684 31.47 -16.57 21.98
CA ALA A 684 30.77 -15.30 22.04
C ALA A 684 31.38 -14.27 21.06
N GLY A 685 30.57 -13.69 20.17
CA GLY A 685 31.04 -12.72 19.18
C GLY A 685 31.82 -13.29 18.00
N GLU A 686 32.14 -14.59 18.00
CA GLU A 686 32.98 -15.21 16.97
C GLU A 686 32.20 -15.60 15.71
N THR A 687 32.96 -15.80 14.64
CA THR A 687 32.46 -16.23 13.34
C THR A 687 32.97 -17.64 13.02
N ALA A 688 32.05 -18.51 12.58
CA ALA A 688 32.39 -19.80 12.01
C ALA A 688 32.14 -19.80 10.51
N GLU A 689 33.06 -20.36 9.75
CA GLU A 689 32.93 -20.58 8.30
C GLU A 689 32.91 -22.08 8.02
N ILE A 690 31.88 -22.54 7.31
CA ILE A 690 31.68 -23.94 6.98
C ILE A 690 31.67 -24.05 5.46
N ASN A 691 32.65 -24.75 4.90
CA ASN A 691 32.60 -25.03 3.47
C ASN A 691 31.57 -26.12 3.21
N PHE A 692 30.99 -26.07 2.02
CA PHE A 692 30.12 -27.11 1.53
C PHE A 692 30.32 -27.33 0.05
N LYS A 693 29.98 -28.55 -0.39
CA LYS A 693 29.90 -28.93 -1.79
C LYS A 693 28.46 -29.24 -2.13
N TYR A 694 28.08 -29.02 -3.38
CA TYR A 694 26.73 -29.35 -3.83
C TYR A 694 26.73 -29.97 -5.21
N ALA A 695 25.70 -30.78 -5.47
CA ALA A 695 25.50 -31.44 -6.73
C ALA A 695 24.09 -31.17 -7.28
N TYR A 696 24.00 -30.95 -8.58
CA TYR A 696 22.72 -30.91 -9.27
C TYR A 696 22.22 -32.34 -9.50
N GLY A 697 20.90 -32.52 -9.43
CA GLY A 697 20.21 -33.69 -9.96
C GLY A 697 20.01 -33.59 -11.48
N GLY A 698 19.10 -34.41 -12.01
CA GLY A 698 18.75 -34.41 -13.44
C GLY A 698 17.90 -33.21 -13.92
N SER A 699 17.69 -32.21 -13.07
CA SER A 699 16.85 -31.04 -13.39
C SER A 699 17.65 -29.95 -14.09
N ARG A 700 17.05 -29.31 -15.09
CA ARG A 700 17.64 -28.17 -15.83
C ARG A 700 17.32 -26.80 -15.19
N TYR A 701 16.60 -26.79 -14.07
CA TYR A 701 16.09 -25.57 -13.45
C TYR A 701 16.96 -25.12 -12.28
N SER A 702 17.11 -23.80 -12.12
CA SER A 702 17.76 -23.18 -10.97
C SER A 702 17.22 -23.71 -9.62
N SER A 703 18.10 -23.79 -8.60
CA SER A 703 17.74 -24.40 -7.30
C SER A 703 17.98 -23.44 -6.14
N LEU A 704 17.05 -23.47 -5.19
CA LEU A 704 17.19 -22.84 -3.88
C LEU A 704 17.92 -23.80 -2.94
N MET A 705 18.99 -23.34 -2.31
CA MET A 705 19.61 -23.99 -1.16
C MET A 705 19.12 -23.28 0.09
N SER A 706 18.75 -24.04 1.11
CA SER A 706 18.40 -23.51 2.43
C SER A 706 19.30 -24.10 3.50
N PHE A 707 19.79 -23.24 4.38
CA PHE A 707 20.65 -23.58 5.51
C PHE A 707 19.96 -23.08 6.78
N ARG A 708 19.53 -24.02 7.62
CA ARG A 708 18.86 -23.77 8.90
C ARG A 708 19.84 -24.00 10.02
N VAL A 709 20.28 -22.90 10.64
CA VAL A 709 21.22 -22.89 11.76
C VAL A 709 20.41 -22.83 13.05
N ILE A 710 20.52 -23.85 13.90
CA ILE A 710 19.67 -24.04 15.07
C ILE A 710 20.56 -24.15 16.30
N SER A 711 20.35 -23.27 17.28
CA SER A 711 21.01 -23.35 18.59
C SER A 711 20.48 -24.51 19.43
N ASP A 712 21.22 -24.89 20.46
CA ASP A 712 20.81 -25.90 21.45
C ASP A 712 19.50 -25.51 22.19
N SER A 713 19.23 -24.21 22.35
CA SER A 713 18.00 -23.69 22.95
C SER A 713 16.81 -23.60 21.99
N GLY A 714 17.03 -23.87 20.69
CA GLY A 714 15.98 -23.96 19.67
C GLY A 714 15.79 -22.70 18.82
N GLU A 715 16.52 -21.61 19.08
CA GLU A 715 16.54 -20.45 18.19
C GLU A 715 17.14 -20.85 16.83
N GLU A 716 16.41 -20.53 15.76
CA GLU A 716 16.76 -20.87 14.39
C GLU A 716 17.05 -19.61 13.58
N ASN A 717 18.04 -19.65 12.69
CA ASN A 717 18.26 -18.68 11.63
C ASN A 717 18.34 -19.41 10.29
N VAL A 718 17.67 -18.89 9.27
CA VAL A 718 17.59 -19.50 7.94
C VAL A 718 18.23 -18.58 6.90
N ALA A 719 19.27 -19.10 6.25
CA ALA A 719 19.88 -18.49 5.09
C ALA A 719 19.52 -19.27 3.83
N VAL A 720 19.28 -18.55 2.75
CA VAL A 720 19.05 -19.17 1.43
C VAL A 720 20.05 -18.65 0.41
N ALA A 721 20.37 -19.51 -0.55
CA ALA A 721 21.19 -19.15 -1.70
C ALA A 721 20.58 -19.72 -2.97
N TYR A 722 20.80 -19.04 -4.09
CA TYR A 722 20.19 -19.40 -5.37
C TYR A 722 21.25 -19.65 -6.44
N THR A 723 21.09 -20.74 -7.18
CA THR A 723 22.00 -21.11 -8.27
C THR A 723 21.39 -20.83 -9.64
N LEU A 724 22.10 -20.14 -10.52
CA LEU A 724 21.62 -19.81 -11.88
C LEU A 724 22.11 -20.83 -12.92
N LEU A 725 21.34 -21.90 -13.14
CA LEU A 725 21.67 -22.95 -14.11
C LEU A 725 21.77 -22.48 -15.58
N HIS A 726 21.22 -21.31 -15.94
CA HIS A 726 21.17 -20.80 -17.32
C HIS A 726 22.47 -20.17 -17.85
N THR A 727 23.54 -20.05 -17.06
CA THR A 727 24.77 -19.36 -17.49
C THR A 727 25.92 -20.29 -17.89
N LEU A 728 25.75 -21.61 -17.77
CA LEU A 728 26.82 -22.60 -17.94
C LEU A 728 26.74 -23.43 -19.23
N ILE A 729 25.97 -23.02 -20.24
CA ILE A 729 26.05 -23.65 -21.56
C ILE A 729 27.29 -23.09 -22.28
N PRO A 730 28.34 -23.89 -22.54
CA PRO A 730 29.43 -23.46 -23.40
C PRO A 730 28.82 -23.21 -24.78
N LYS A 731 29.05 -22.04 -25.38
CA LYS A 731 28.72 -21.84 -26.79
C LYS A 731 29.46 -22.92 -27.60
N PRO A 732 28.79 -23.67 -28.49
CA PRO A 732 29.51 -24.50 -29.43
C PRO A 732 30.44 -23.58 -30.24
N GLU A 733 31.70 -23.98 -30.41
CA GLU A 733 32.64 -23.26 -31.28
C GLU A 733 31.99 -23.06 -32.65
N PRO A 734 32.08 -21.87 -33.25
CA PRO A 734 31.54 -21.65 -34.58
C PRO A 734 32.24 -22.62 -35.54
N VAL A 735 31.45 -23.48 -36.17
CA VAL A 735 31.88 -24.34 -37.26
C VAL A 735 32.50 -23.43 -38.33
N LYS A 736 33.74 -23.69 -38.71
CA LYS A 736 34.37 -23.03 -39.85
C LYS A 736 33.54 -23.35 -41.09
N ASP A 737 32.90 -22.33 -41.66
CA ASP A 737 32.27 -22.41 -42.97
C ASP A 737 33.33 -22.78 -44.02
N GLU A 738 33.35 -24.04 -44.43
CA GLU A 738 33.90 -24.41 -45.72
C GLU A 738 32.87 -24.04 -46.79
N SER A 739 33.26 -23.07 -47.62
CA SER A 739 32.52 -22.58 -48.77
C SER A 739 32.10 -23.70 -49.72
N ALA A 740 30.79 -23.90 -49.91
CA ALA A 740 30.24 -24.74 -50.96
C ALA A 740 29.26 -23.94 -51.83
N ILE A 741 29.83 -23.38 -52.90
CA ILE A 741 29.37 -23.37 -54.30
C ILE A 741 27.85 -23.51 -54.53
N ILE A 742 27.29 -22.44 -55.09
CA ILE A 742 25.96 -22.33 -55.71
C ILE A 742 25.84 -23.30 -56.90
N ALA A 743 24.76 -24.09 -56.93
CA ALA A 743 24.24 -24.69 -58.16
C ALA A 743 22.71 -24.58 -58.23
N LYS A 744 22.26 -24.08 -59.38
CA LYS A 744 20.88 -23.80 -59.81
C LYS A 744 19.99 -25.05 -59.87
N GLY A 745 18.67 -24.87 -59.75
CA GLY A 745 17.70 -25.86 -60.23
C GLY A 745 16.24 -25.50 -59.92
N GLU A 746 15.45 -25.34 -60.98
CA GLU A 746 14.03 -24.97 -61.04
C GLU A 746 13.05 -26.06 -60.56
N GLU A 747 11.83 -25.57 -60.27
CA GLU A 747 10.51 -26.21 -60.42
C GLU A 747 10.24 -27.62 -59.83
N SER A 748 9.23 -27.70 -58.96
CA SER A 748 7.94 -28.30 -59.36
C SER A 748 6.87 -28.26 -58.26
N LYS A 749 5.65 -28.18 -58.76
CA LYS A 749 4.34 -28.10 -58.10
C LYS A 749 4.05 -29.31 -57.21
N SER A 750 3.27 -29.12 -56.15
CA SER A 750 1.81 -29.42 -56.15
C SER A 750 1.23 -29.62 -54.76
N ASN A 751 0.00 -29.10 -54.62
CA ASN A 751 -1.14 -29.64 -53.87
C ASN A 751 -1.02 -29.75 -52.34
N SER A 752 -1.74 -28.89 -51.60
CA SER A 752 -3.13 -29.14 -51.15
C SER A 752 -3.20 -30.40 -50.28
N GLU A 753 -3.68 -30.40 -49.05
CA GLU A 753 -4.91 -29.80 -48.57
C GLU A 753 -5.02 -30.16 -47.09
N LYS A 754 -5.83 -29.37 -46.36
CA LYS A 754 -6.65 -29.77 -45.22
C LYS A 754 -6.00 -30.10 -43.86
N ASN A 755 -6.53 -29.29 -42.93
CA ASN A 755 -7.21 -29.70 -41.70
C ASN A 755 -6.40 -29.70 -40.41
N THR A 756 -6.68 -28.65 -39.62
CA THR A 756 -7.28 -28.72 -38.27
C THR A 756 -6.70 -29.81 -37.38
N LYS A 757 -6.01 -29.51 -36.27
CA LYS A 757 -6.61 -29.04 -35.00
C LYS A 757 -5.55 -29.22 -33.90
N ASP A 758 -5.72 -28.41 -32.86
CA ASP A 758 -5.34 -28.64 -31.46
C ASP A 758 -3.85 -28.65 -31.09
N ASN A 759 -3.34 -27.47 -30.69
CA ASN A 759 -3.14 -27.13 -29.28
C ASN A 759 -2.87 -25.62 -29.09
#